data_AF-A0A8S0VT07-F1
#
_entry.id   AF-A0A8S0VT07-F1
#
_cell.length_a   1.000
_cell.length_b   1.000
_cell.length_c   1.000
_cell.angle_alpha   90.00
_cell.angle_beta   90.00
_cell.angle_gamma   90.00
#
_symmetry.space_group_name_H-M   'P 1'
#
loop_
_entity.id
_entity.type
_entity.pdbx_description
1 polymer ?
#
loop_
_entity_poly.entity_id
_entity_poly.type
_entity_poly.pdbx_seq_one_letter_code
_entity_poly.pdbx_strand_id
1 'polypeptide(L)'
;MTGYLVIDGAVLNLTPYLRLHNTPIPSDNVDIAIRTVLKADASGSGKDATRLFLNRADLHSAVPCLKQRYYAGNIDKVTPGCFVSSLFLYAGLIVILALVFIRFIMACIFNWFLSERLAGPISKEELNRSAISPAVMPEGANISVDNKNGTAPWAGGQKKLSKPTKGPRSIASSSSGTLIGSDAGVAPIMSLAQIGAELFAVCLVTCYSEGEESLRTTLDSISLTTYSDARKLLFVVADGMITGAGEKRSTPDICVSLLEADPRFGNPIPMSYNAVGSGAKANNRAMVYAGHYTVAGRRTPTVIVVKCGTEAEAATDKKPGNRGKRDSQLILMNFFSRVTYNDRMTPLDFDLFRKIHILTGVTPDFFEVCLMVDADTKVFPSSLKHLVNCMHHDQMIMGVCGETRIANKRQSWVTAIQVFEYFISHHLAKAFESVFGGVSCLPGCFSMFRLKARKNTGDDWVPLIIKPEIVKEYSQSEVTTLHQKNLLLLGEDRFLTTILLRTFPNRKMMFLPQARCRTIVPDTFKILLSQRRRWINSTIHNLMELVLVRNLCGTFCFSMQFVVFMDLLGTVVLPIAIALTYTLIVGMAISPPKTFEEAIPLMLLVAVLGLPAILILITTRKVVYVFWMMIYLFALPIWNFVLPVYAFWHFDDFSWGETRKVEGEAKGDGHGDGGKGGRGVRSRCAGGKIGSVRDCAS
;
A
#
# COMPACT_ATOMS: atom_id res chain seq x y z
N MET A 1 -61.81 -15.87 -30.85
CA MET A 1 -61.60 -14.40 -30.95
C MET A 1 -60.82 -14.11 -32.24
N THR A 2 -61.49 -13.93 -33.38
CA THR A 2 -60.83 -13.94 -34.71
C THR A 2 -60.31 -12.59 -35.21
N GLY A 3 -60.71 -11.47 -34.59
CA GLY A 3 -60.37 -10.10 -35.04
C GLY A 3 -59.47 -9.30 -34.11
N TYR A 4 -58.72 -9.94 -33.21
CA TYR A 4 -57.81 -9.26 -32.28
C TYR A 4 -56.36 -9.39 -32.73
N LEU A 5 -55.61 -8.30 -32.60
CA LEU A 5 -54.20 -8.19 -32.93
C LEU A 5 -53.45 -7.53 -31.78
N VAL A 6 -52.22 -7.94 -31.51
CA VAL A 6 -51.37 -7.31 -30.50
C VAL A 6 -50.26 -6.52 -31.19
N ILE A 7 -50.09 -5.25 -30.81
CA ILE A 7 -48.97 -4.41 -31.24
C ILE A 7 -48.39 -3.73 -30.02
N ASP A 8 -47.16 -4.10 -29.65
CA ASP A 8 -46.39 -3.48 -28.57
C ASP A 8 -47.18 -3.44 -27.26
N GLY A 9 -47.67 -4.61 -26.84
CA GLY A 9 -48.48 -4.80 -25.63
C GLY A 9 -49.95 -4.35 -25.75
N ALA A 10 -50.30 -3.51 -26.74
CA ALA A 10 -51.67 -3.06 -26.95
C ALA A 10 -52.48 -4.08 -27.76
N VAL A 11 -53.61 -4.51 -27.21
CA VAL A 11 -54.60 -5.37 -27.87
C VAL A 11 -55.56 -4.49 -28.65
N LEU A 12 -55.59 -4.69 -29.97
CA LEU A 12 -56.45 -3.97 -30.89
C LEU A 12 -57.59 -4.87 -31.35
N ASN A 13 -58.84 -4.38 -31.24
CA ASN A 13 -60.01 -5.03 -31.82
C ASN A 13 -60.24 -4.51 -33.24
N LEU A 14 -59.76 -5.26 -34.22
CA LEU A 14 -59.89 -4.94 -35.65
C LEU A 14 -61.17 -5.47 -36.29
N THR A 15 -62.09 -6.04 -35.49
CA THR A 15 -63.41 -6.49 -35.98
C THR A 15 -64.19 -5.36 -36.69
N PRO A 16 -64.23 -4.11 -36.18
CA PRO A 16 -64.90 -3.01 -36.87
C PRO A 16 -64.23 -2.64 -38.20
N TYR A 17 -62.89 -2.71 -38.26
CA TYR A 17 -62.13 -2.44 -39.48
C TYR A 17 -62.43 -3.48 -40.57
N LEU A 18 -62.42 -4.77 -40.22
CA LEU A 18 -62.72 -5.87 -41.15
C LEU A 18 -64.18 -5.89 -41.63
N ARG A 19 -65.12 -5.38 -40.81
CA ARG A 19 -66.53 -5.22 -41.23
C ARG A 19 -66.69 -4.08 -42.23
N LEU A 20 -65.96 -2.98 -42.04
CA LEU A 20 -66.00 -1.82 -42.95
C LEU A 20 -65.30 -2.14 -44.29
N HIS A 21 -64.21 -2.91 -44.23
CA HIS A 21 -63.42 -3.31 -45.39
C HIS A 21 -63.45 -4.84 -45.53
N ASN A 22 -64.50 -5.35 -46.17
CA ASN A 22 -64.72 -6.80 -46.34
C ASN A 22 -63.73 -7.45 -47.31
N THR A 23 -63.21 -6.70 -48.27
CA THR A 23 -62.25 -7.12 -49.29
C THR A 23 -60.89 -6.48 -49.05
N PRO A 24 -59.78 -7.18 -49.35
CA PRO A 24 -58.45 -6.59 -49.24
C PRO A 24 -58.33 -5.33 -50.09
N ILE A 25 -57.75 -4.27 -49.53
CA ILE A 25 -57.54 -3.02 -50.25
C ILE A 25 -56.25 -3.19 -51.07
N PRO A 26 -56.31 -3.20 -52.42
CA PRO A 26 -55.11 -3.32 -53.24
C PRO A 26 -54.20 -2.12 -52.97
N SER A 27 -52.89 -2.34 -52.83
CA SER A 27 -51.84 -1.34 -52.57
C SER A 27 -51.78 -0.71 -51.15
N ASP A 28 -52.62 -1.12 -50.20
CA ASP A 28 -52.48 -0.71 -48.80
C ASP A 28 -51.60 -1.70 -48.01
N ASN A 29 -50.36 -1.30 -47.72
CA ASN A 29 -49.42 -2.12 -46.96
C ASN A 29 -49.92 -2.42 -45.53
N VAL A 30 -50.71 -1.54 -44.93
CA VAL A 30 -51.25 -1.70 -43.57
C VAL A 30 -52.37 -2.74 -43.57
N ASP A 31 -53.31 -2.67 -44.51
CA ASP A 31 -54.38 -3.68 -44.68
C ASP A 31 -53.77 -5.07 -44.95
N ILE A 32 -52.77 -5.14 -45.82
CA ILE A 32 -52.03 -6.38 -46.11
C ILE A 32 -51.39 -6.91 -44.81
N ALA A 33 -50.66 -6.08 -44.07
CA ALA A 33 -50.00 -6.48 -42.83
C ALA A 33 -50.99 -6.98 -41.76
N ILE A 34 -52.12 -6.27 -41.58
CA ILE A 34 -53.19 -6.66 -40.65
C ILE A 34 -53.74 -8.03 -41.05
N ARG A 35 -54.11 -8.22 -42.32
CA ARG A 35 -54.72 -9.48 -42.78
C ARG A 35 -53.72 -10.62 -42.76
N THR A 36 -52.44 -10.38 -43.05
CA THR A 36 -51.38 -11.39 -42.98
C THR A 36 -51.23 -11.94 -41.56
N VAL A 37 -51.19 -11.07 -40.55
CA VAL A 37 -51.07 -11.52 -39.15
C VAL A 37 -52.38 -12.16 -38.67
N LEU A 38 -53.54 -11.64 -39.07
CA LEU A 38 -54.83 -12.21 -38.69
C LEU A 38 -55.12 -13.58 -39.33
N LYS A 39 -54.59 -13.85 -40.53
CA LYS A 39 -54.72 -15.13 -41.24
C LYS A 39 -53.71 -16.20 -40.80
N ALA A 40 -52.68 -15.86 -40.04
CA ALA A 40 -51.60 -16.77 -39.63
C ALA A 40 -52.01 -17.87 -38.60
N ASP A 41 -53.30 -18.17 -38.43
CA ASP A 41 -53.83 -19.10 -37.41
C ASP A 41 -53.80 -20.57 -37.86
N ALA A 42 -52.68 -21.27 -37.63
CA ALA A 42 -52.68 -22.74 -37.59
C ALA A 42 -51.90 -23.35 -36.41
N SER A 43 -51.15 -22.57 -35.62
CA SER A 43 -50.24 -23.16 -34.63
C SER A 43 -50.22 -22.41 -33.31
N GLY A 44 -51.37 -22.32 -32.60
CA GLY A 44 -51.47 -22.10 -31.14
C GLY A 44 -50.76 -20.87 -30.51
N SER A 45 -50.09 -20.04 -31.29
CA SER A 45 -49.33 -18.87 -30.86
C SER A 45 -50.17 -17.62 -31.10
N GLY A 46 -50.21 -16.71 -30.13
CA GLY A 46 -51.01 -15.48 -30.22
C GLY A 46 -50.66 -14.60 -31.43
N LYS A 47 -51.59 -13.76 -31.85
CA LYS A 47 -51.48 -12.85 -33.01
C LYS A 47 -50.67 -11.59 -32.67
N ASP A 48 -49.36 -11.74 -32.50
CA ASP A 48 -48.44 -10.63 -32.25
C ASP A 48 -47.88 -10.06 -33.57
N ALA A 49 -48.26 -8.81 -33.87
CA ALA A 49 -47.82 -8.07 -35.05
C ALA A 49 -46.67 -7.09 -34.75
N THR A 50 -46.19 -7.01 -33.52
CA THR A 50 -45.22 -6.01 -33.05
C THR A 50 -43.99 -5.95 -33.94
N ARG A 51 -43.36 -7.10 -34.22
CA ARG A 51 -42.15 -7.16 -35.06
C ARG A 51 -42.40 -6.70 -36.50
N LEU A 52 -43.57 -6.98 -37.06
CA LEU A 52 -43.90 -6.61 -38.44
C LEU A 52 -44.14 -5.11 -38.57
N PHE A 53 -44.88 -4.53 -37.61
CA PHE A 53 -45.23 -3.11 -37.61
C PHE A 53 -44.08 -2.20 -37.17
N LEU A 54 -43.17 -2.67 -36.32
CA LEU A 54 -42.03 -1.86 -35.87
C LEU A 54 -40.84 -1.88 -36.85
N ASN A 55 -40.67 -2.94 -37.65
CA ASN A 55 -39.52 -3.05 -38.55
C ASN A 55 -39.68 -2.29 -39.89
N ARG A 56 -40.90 -1.89 -40.26
CA ARG A 56 -41.15 -1.16 -41.50
C ARG A 56 -41.65 0.25 -41.20
N ALA A 57 -41.00 1.26 -41.77
CA ALA A 57 -41.28 2.67 -41.47
C ALA A 57 -42.72 3.09 -41.85
N ASP A 58 -43.27 2.54 -42.94
CA ASP A 58 -44.63 2.77 -43.39
C ASP A 58 -45.66 2.22 -42.40
N LEU A 59 -45.48 0.98 -41.93
CA LEU A 59 -46.35 0.35 -40.94
C LEU A 59 -46.21 1.00 -39.55
N HIS A 60 -45.00 1.39 -39.16
CA HIS A 60 -44.72 2.03 -37.87
C HIS A 60 -45.49 3.35 -37.74
N SER A 61 -45.58 4.12 -38.82
CA SER A 61 -46.31 5.39 -38.84
C SER A 61 -47.83 5.23 -38.61
N ALA A 62 -48.40 4.08 -38.95
CA ALA A 62 -49.82 3.78 -38.77
C ALA A 62 -50.16 3.29 -37.35
N VAL A 63 -49.17 2.84 -36.56
CA VAL A 63 -49.36 2.28 -35.22
C VAL A 63 -50.10 3.24 -34.27
N PRO A 64 -49.76 4.55 -34.18
CA PRO A 64 -50.47 5.47 -33.30
C PRO A 64 -51.97 5.61 -33.65
N CYS A 65 -52.30 5.65 -34.94
CA CYS A 65 -53.68 5.74 -35.43
C CYS A 65 -54.47 4.46 -35.13
N LEU A 66 -53.85 3.30 -35.35
CA LEU A 66 -54.43 2.00 -35.04
C LEU A 66 -54.67 1.83 -33.53
N LYS A 67 -53.70 2.24 -32.70
CA LYS A 67 -53.86 2.29 -31.24
C LYS A 67 -55.00 3.25 -30.86
N GLN A 68 -55.07 4.47 -31.40
CA GLN A 68 -56.12 5.43 -31.03
C GLN A 68 -57.55 4.95 -31.37
N ARG A 69 -57.73 4.28 -32.51
CA ARG A 69 -59.06 3.94 -33.04
C ARG A 69 -59.57 2.55 -32.63
N TYR A 70 -58.68 1.59 -32.44
CA TYR A 70 -59.05 0.18 -32.24
C TYR A 70 -58.57 -0.40 -30.92
N TYR A 71 -58.08 0.42 -29.98
CA TYR A 71 -57.68 -0.04 -28.66
C TYR A 71 -58.79 -0.80 -27.94
N ALA A 72 -58.48 -2.00 -27.47
CA ALA A 72 -59.38 -2.85 -26.70
C ALA A 72 -58.84 -3.17 -25.29
N GLY A 73 -57.54 -3.02 -25.07
CA GLY A 73 -56.88 -3.25 -23.78
C GLY A 73 -55.37 -3.41 -23.93
N ASN A 74 -54.67 -3.65 -22.83
CA ASN A 74 -53.24 -4.00 -22.83
C ASN A 74 -53.05 -5.41 -22.30
N ILE A 75 -52.03 -6.12 -22.80
CA ILE A 75 -51.60 -7.40 -22.22
C ILE A 75 -50.87 -7.10 -20.92
N ASP A 76 -51.48 -7.47 -19.79
CA ASP A 76 -50.92 -7.35 -18.44
C ASP A 76 -49.94 -8.48 -18.12
N LYS A 77 -48.97 -8.73 -19.02
CA LYS A 77 -47.86 -9.65 -18.78
C LYS A 77 -46.56 -8.96 -19.14
N VAL A 78 -45.80 -8.62 -18.11
CA VAL A 78 -44.41 -8.19 -18.24
C VAL A 78 -43.66 -9.25 -19.04
N THR A 79 -42.95 -8.83 -20.10
CA THR A 79 -42.17 -9.78 -20.90
C THR A 79 -41.12 -10.47 -20.02
N PRO A 80 -40.81 -11.76 -20.25
CA PRO A 80 -39.79 -12.44 -19.46
C PRO A 80 -38.46 -11.67 -19.43
N GLY A 81 -38.09 -10.99 -20.51
CA GLY A 81 -36.91 -10.13 -20.56
C GLY A 81 -36.99 -8.92 -19.62
N CYS A 82 -38.13 -8.22 -19.58
CA CYS A 82 -38.33 -7.10 -18.65
C CYS A 82 -38.34 -7.57 -17.19
N PHE A 83 -38.99 -8.69 -16.90
CA PHE A 83 -38.99 -9.28 -15.55
C PHE A 83 -37.58 -9.67 -15.09
N VAL A 84 -36.82 -10.34 -15.97
CA VAL A 84 -35.42 -10.74 -15.69
C VAL A 84 -34.54 -9.50 -15.51
N SER A 85 -34.69 -8.48 -16.35
CA SER A 85 -33.95 -7.21 -16.21
C SER A 85 -34.25 -6.53 -14.87
N SER A 86 -35.52 -6.38 -14.50
CA SER A 86 -35.90 -5.79 -13.22
C SER A 86 -35.40 -6.63 -12.04
N LEU A 87 -35.48 -7.97 -12.13
CA LEU A 87 -34.94 -8.87 -11.09
C LEU A 87 -33.43 -8.66 -10.90
N PHE A 88 -32.65 -8.65 -11.98
CA PHE A 88 -31.20 -8.39 -11.92
C PHE A 88 -30.90 -6.99 -11.39
N LEU A 89 -31.67 -5.99 -11.79
CA LEU A 89 -31.51 -4.61 -11.35
C LEU A 89 -31.76 -4.49 -9.84
N TYR A 90 -32.87 -5.03 -9.32
CA TYR A 90 -33.18 -5.01 -7.89
C TYR A 90 -32.21 -5.86 -7.07
N ALA A 91 -31.88 -7.08 -7.54
CA ALA A 91 -30.91 -7.93 -6.86
C ALA A 91 -29.52 -7.27 -6.82
N GLY A 92 -29.06 -6.72 -7.94
CA GLY A 92 -27.80 -5.98 -8.03
C GLY A 92 -27.80 -4.74 -7.13
N LEU A 93 -28.89 -3.96 -7.14
CA LEU A 93 -29.07 -2.81 -6.26
C LEU A 93 -28.94 -3.19 -4.79
N ILE A 94 -29.65 -4.23 -4.35
CA ILE A 94 -29.64 -4.70 -2.96
C ILE A 94 -28.23 -5.13 -2.56
N VAL A 95 -27.54 -5.90 -3.40
CA VAL A 95 -26.17 -6.38 -3.12
C VAL A 95 -25.18 -5.22 -3.04
N ILE A 96 -25.20 -4.31 -4.02
CA ILE A 96 -24.28 -3.16 -4.07
C ILE A 96 -24.51 -2.24 -2.87
N LEU A 97 -25.77 -1.87 -2.60
CA LEU A 97 -26.10 -1.03 -1.45
C LEU A 97 -25.71 -1.71 -0.14
N ALA A 98 -26.03 -2.99 0.04
CA ALA A 98 -25.65 -3.73 1.23
C ALA A 98 -24.13 -3.71 1.44
N LEU A 99 -23.34 -3.96 0.39
CA LEU A 99 -21.88 -3.91 0.47
C LEU A 99 -21.37 -2.53 0.87
N VAL A 100 -21.87 -1.47 0.24
CA VAL A 100 -21.48 -0.08 0.54
C VAL A 100 -21.84 0.29 1.98
N PHE A 101 -23.06 -0.04 2.43
CA PHE A 101 -23.51 0.21 3.80
C PHE A 101 -22.73 -0.60 4.83
N ILE A 102 -22.43 -1.87 4.57
CA ILE A 102 -21.61 -2.70 5.46
C ILE A 102 -20.21 -2.11 5.59
N ARG A 103 -19.55 -1.74 4.47
CA ARG A 103 -18.22 -1.10 4.51
C ARG A 103 -18.24 0.17 5.35
N PHE A 104 -19.26 0.99 5.17
CA PHE A 104 -19.46 2.22 5.92
C PHE A 104 -19.67 2.02 7.41
N ILE A 105 -20.61 1.14 7.79
CA ILE A 105 -20.93 0.86 9.19
C ILE A 105 -19.70 0.29 9.90
N MET A 106 -19.00 -0.65 9.26
CA MET A 106 -17.78 -1.25 9.81
C MET A 106 -16.66 -0.22 9.98
N ALA A 107 -16.46 0.68 9.01
CA ALA A 107 -15.51 1.79 9.16
C ALA A 107 -15.87 2.72 10.33
N CYS A 108 -17.17 3.03 10.53
CA CYS A 108 -17.64 3.79 11.69
C CYS A 108 -17.37 3.06 13.02
N ILE A 109 -17.71 1.76 13.10
CA ILE A 109 -17.47 0.93 14.28
C ILE A 109 -15.98 0.89 14.62
N PHE A 110 -15.13 0.70 13.61
CA PHE A 110 -13.68 0.72 13.77
C PHE A 110 -13.19 2.02 14.40
N ASN A 111 -13.63 3.14 13.82
CA ASN A 111 -13.18 4.46 14.24
C ASN A 111 -13.68 4.81 15.66
N TRP A 112 -14.94 4.50 16.02
CA TRP A 112 -15.49 4.87 17.33
C TRP A 112 -15.06 3.96 18.48
N PHE A 113 -14.88 2.65 18.24
CA PHE A 113 -14.69 1.70 19.34
C PHE A 113 -13.34 0.98 19.30
N LEU A 114 -12.89 0.53 18.12
CA LEU A 114 -11.70 -0.32 18.06
C LEU A 114 -10.41 0.49 18.07
N SER A 115 -10.38 1.61 17.34
CA SER A 115 -9.16 2.39 17.15
C SER A 115 -8.64 3.05 18.44
N GLU A 116 -9.54 3.56 19.30
CA GLU A 116 -9.15 4.19 20.57
C GLU A 116 -8.54 3.19 21.54
N ARG A 117 -9.10 1.98 21.60
CA ARG A 117 -8.55 0.90 22.43
C ARG A 117 -7.14 0.51 22.00
N LEU A 118 -6.88 0.50 20.69
CA LEU A 118 -5.54 0.21 20.14
C LEU A 118 -4.53 1.33 20.44
N ALA A 119 -4.95 2.59 20.39
CA ALA A 119 -4.07 3.75 20.65
C ALA A 119 -3.84 4.05 22.15
N GLY A 120 -4.67 3.49 23.04
CA GLY A 120 -4.70 3.81 24.47
C GLY A 120 -3.35 3.65 25.19
N PRO A 121 -3.19 4.27 26.38
CA PRO A 121 -2.00 4.06 27.19
C PRO A 121 -1.93 2.63 27.72
N ILE A 122 -0.73 2.05 27.73
CA ILE A 122 -0.47 0.72 28.30
C ILE A 122 -0.60 0.79 29.83
N SER A 123 -1.17 -0.24 30.45
CA SER A 123 -1.31 -0.30 31.90
C SER A 123 0.06 -0.42 32.60
N LYS A 124 0.21 0.17 33.79
CA LYS A 124 1.46 0.09 34.57
C LYS A 124 1.83 -1.35 34.95
N GLU A 125 0.82 -2.21 35.11
CA GLU A 125 0.98 -3.63 35.43
C GLU A 125 1.57 -4.44 34.26
N GLU A 126 1.17 -4.13 33.02
CA GLU A 126 1.77 -4.72 31.81
C GLU A 126 3.21 -4.25 31.60
N LEU A 127 3.50 -2.99 31.93
CA LEU A 127 4.85 -2.41 31.83
C LEU A 127 5.86 -2.97 32.84
N ASN A 128 5.37 -3.54 33.95
CA ASN A 128 6.18 -4.10 35.03
C ASN A 128 6.54 -5.58 34.83
N ARG A 129 6.10 -6.23 33.73
CA ARG A 129 6.53 -7.59 33.41
C ARG A 129 8.01 -7.60 33.01
N SER A 130 8.79 -8.54 33.55
CA SER A 130 10.22 -8.64 33.22
C SER A 130 10.39 -9.05 31.75
N ALA A 131 11.04 -8.19 30.96
CA ALA A 131 11.47 -8.54 29.62
C ALA A 131 12.68 -9.48 29.73
N ILE A 132 12.52 -10.73 29.27
CA ILE A 132 13.63 -11.69 29.18
C ILE A 132 14.39 -11.40 27.87
N SER A 133 15.70 -11.20 27.96
CA SER A 133 16.61 -11.06 26.81
C SER A 133 16.53 -12.30 25.89
N PRO A 134 16.43 -12.17 24.56
CA PRO A 134 16.45 -13.29 23.63
C PRO A 134 17.75 -14.11 23.67
N ALA A 135 18.87 -13.46 24.00
CA ALA A 135 20.17 -14.10 24.12
C ALA A 135 20.67 -13.98 25.57
N VAL A 136 20.90 -15.13 26.21
CA VAL A 136 21.78 -15.18 27.38
C VAL A 136 23.19 -14.99 26.83
N MET A 137 23.74 -13.78 26.97
CA MET A 137 25.14 -13.56 26.58
C MET A 137 26.04 -14.48 27.44
N PRO A 138 27.16 -14.99 26.88
CA PRO A 138 28.14 -15.73 27.66
C PRO A 138 28.59 -14.92 28.89
N GLU A 139 28.83 -15.61 30.02
CA GLU A 139 29.36 -14.97 31.23
C GLU A 139 30.63 -14.15 30.87
N GLY A 140 30.62 -12.86 31.20
CA GLY A 140 31.71 -11.91 30.90
C GLY A 140 31.41 -10.86 29.82
N ALA A 141 30.30 -10.97 29.06
CA ALA A 141 29.91 -9.94 28.09
C ALA A 141 29.37 -8.64 28.72
N ASN A 142 28.99 -8.68 30.00
CA ASN A 142 28.49 -7.54 30.78
C ASN A 142 29.60 -6.78 31.54
N ILE A 143 30.87 -7.12 31.34
CA ILE A 143 31.98 -6.43 31.99
C ILE A 143 32.26 -5.16 31.18
N SER A 144 32.17 -4.00 31.83
CA SER A 144 32.51 -2.69 31.28
C SER A 144 33.89 -2.74 30.62
N VAL A 145 33.93 -2.76 29.29
CA VAL A 145 35.18 -2.77 28.55
C VAL A 145 35.61 -1.33 28.35
N ASP A 146 36.57 -0.87 29.16
CA ASP A 146 37.46 0.24 28.79
C ASP A 146 38.28 -0.20 27.58
N ASN A 147 37.64 -0.17 26.41
CA ASN A 147 38.20 -0.70 25.18
C ASN A 147 38.91 0.41 24.39
N LYS A 148 40.11 0.80 24.82
CA LYS A 148 40.93 1.77 24.06
C LYS A 148 41.29 1.29 22.64
N ASN A 149 41.22 -0.02 22.37
CA ASN A 149 41.68 -0.62 21.12
C ASN A 149 40.56 -1.23 20.26
N GLY A 150 39.29 -1.12 20.65
CA GLY A 150 38.15 -1.61 19.88
C GLY A 150 38.05 -3.13 19.69
N THR A 151 38.85 -3.94 20.40
CA THR A 151 38.84 -5.41 20.29
C THR A 151 37.80 -6.04 21.21
N ALA A 152 37.03 -7.03 20.72
CA ALA A 152 36.07 -7.74 21.55
C ALA A 152 36.79 -8.51 22.69
N PRO A 153 36.22 -8.60 23.90
CA PRO A 153 36.88 -9.20 25.07
C PRO A 153 37.26 -10.69 24.88
N TRP A 154 36.64 -11.39 23.94
CA TRP A 154 36.97 -12.79 23.58
C TRP A 154 38.03 -12.92 22.47
N ALA A 155 38.56 -11.83 21.93
CA ALA A 155 39.61 -11.85 20.91
C ALA A 155 41.03 -12.04 21.50
N GLY A 156 41.18 -11.95 22.82
CA GLY A 156 42.42 -12.28 23.53
C GLY A 156 42.50 -13.77 23.84
N GLY A 157 43.60 -14.41 23.42
CA GLY A 157 43.81 -15.86 23.56
C GLY A 157 43.50 -16.44 24.95
N GLN A 158 42.92 -17.65 24.92
CA GLN A 158 42.53 -18.48 26.05
C GLN A 158 43.46 -18.35 27.28
N LYS A 159 42.94 -17.81 28.39
CA LYS A 159 43.45 -18.14 29.73
C LYS A 159 42.47 -19.11 30.40
N LYS A 160 43.04 -20.23 30.87
CA LYS A 160 42.39 -21.42 31.40
C LYS A 160 41.30 -21.10 32.44
N LEU A 161 40.11 -21.65 32.21
CA LEU A 161 38.98 -21.68 33.13
C LEU A 161 39.31 -22.59 34.33
N SER A 162 39.34 -22.06 35.55
CA SER A 162 39.43 -22.84 36.79
C SER A 162 38.06 -23.42 37.16
N LYS A 163 38.02 -24.71 37.54
CA LYS A 163 36.82 -25.49 37.90
C LYS A 163 36.00 -24.86 39.05
N PRO A 164 34.65 -25.01 39.06
CA PRO A 164 33.82 -24.57 40.17
C PRO A 164 33.71 -25.65 41.27
N THR A 165 33.93 -25.27 42.52
CA THR A 165 33.60 -26.07 43.71
C THR A 165 32.13 -25.89 44.10
N LYS A 166 31.47 -27.01 44.43
CA LYS A 166 30.06 -27.09 44.85
C LYS A 166 29.86 -26.54 46.29
N GLY A 167 28.83 -25.73 46.49
CA GLY A 167 28.29 -25.30 47.80
C GLY A 167 26.87 -24.72 47.64
N PRO A 168 25.97 -24.83 48.62
CA PRO A 168 24.53 -24.91 48.38
C PRO A 168 23.81 -23.56 48.25
N ARG A 169 22.64 -23.63 47.60
CA ARG A 169 21.67 -22.54 47.37
C ARG A 169 21.34 -21.79 48.66
N SER A 170 21.44 -20.46 48.62
CA SER A 170 20.56 -19.58 49.39
C SER A 170 20.19 -18.36 48.54
N ILE A 171 18.89 -18.06 48.53
CA ILE A 171 18.28 -16.87 47.95
C ILE A 171 18.48 -15.77 49.00
N ALA A 172 19.28 -14.76 48.68
CA ALA A 172 19.33 -13.53 49.47
C ALA A 172 19.58 -12.34 48.54
N SER A 173 18.64 -11.40 48.60
CA SER A 173 18.75 -10.05 48.09
C SER A 173 19.99 -9.35 48.65
N SER A 174 20.87 -8.86 47.81
CA SER A 174 21.92 -7.92 48.22
C SER A 174 21.94 -6.71 47.29
N SER A 175 21.30 -5.65 47.77
CA SER A 175 21.67 -4.28 47.46
C SER A 175 23.16 -4.09 47.76
N SER A 176 23.97 -3.89 46.73
CA SER A 176 25.35 -3.43 46.89
C SER A 176 25.46 -2.06 46.24
N GLY A 177 25.46 -1.03 47.08
CA GLY A 177 25.93 0.28 46.70
C GLY A 177 27.41 0.20 46.34
N THR A 178 27.81 0.90 45.29
CA THR A 178 29.23 1.12 45.00
C THR A 178 29.40 2.61 44.73
N LEU A 179 30.11 3.23 45.66
CA LEU A 179 30.64 4.58 45.60
C LEU A 179 31.50 4.70 44.33
N ILE A 180 31.17 5.64 43.44
CA ILE A 180 32.05 6.02 42.33
C ILE A 180 32.29 7.53 42.44
N GLY A 181 33.57 7.87 42.65
CA GLY A 181 34.09 9.21 42.56
C GLY A 181 33.96 9.76 41.15
N SER A 182 33.78 11.07 41.09
CA SER A 182 33.71 11.90 39.90
C SER A 182 34.89 11.69 38.95
N ASP A 183 34.62 11.13 37.77
CA ASP A 183 35.15 11.61 36.49
C ASP A 183 34.30 11.06 35.33
N ALA A 184 34.18 11.87 34.29
CA ALA A 184 33.11 11.84 33.30
C ALA A 184 33.05 10.59 32.39
N GLY A 185 31.83 10.11 32.12
CA GLY A 185 31.42 9.83 30.74
C GLY A 185 31.13 8.39 30.29
N VAL A 186 31.01 7.39 31.16
CA VAL A 186 30.59 6.03 30.75
C VAL A 186 29.16 5.78 31.23
N ALA A 187 28.19 5.86 30.32
CA ALA A 187 26.84 5.34 30.59
C ALA A 187 26.93 3.80 30.65
N PRO A 188 26.57 3.16 31.78
CA PRO A 188 26.66 1.71 31.92
C PRO A 188 25.70 0.98 30.97
N ILE A 189 26.09 -0.22 30.53
CA ILE A 189 25.21 -1.17 29.80
C ILE A 189 23.94 -1.36 30.64
N MET A 190 22.76 -1.19 30.04
CA MET A 190 21.50 -1.18 30.80
C MET A 190 21.23 -2.56 31.42
N SER A 191 20.94 -2.58 32.73
CA SER A 191 20.52 -3.82 33.40
C SER A 191 19.13 -4.27 32.95
N LEU A 192 18.83 -5.58 32.96
CA LEU A 192 17.50 -6.13 32.60
C LEU A 192 16.32 -5.45 33.35
N ALA A 193 16.53 -5.03 34.59
CA ALA A 193 15.54 -4.28 35.37
C ALA A 193 15.30 -2.85 34.85
N GLN A 194 16.31 -2.22 34.23
CA GLN A 194 16.21 -0.89 33.59
C GLN A 194 15.72 -0.96 32.14
N ILE A 195 15.79 -2.13 31.49
CA ILE A 195 15.28 -2.35 30.13
C ILE A 195 13.75 -2.24 30.07
N GLY A 196 13.03 -2.57 31.15
CA GLY A 196 11.57 -2.44 31.22
C GLY A 196 10.81 -3.26 30.16
N ALA A 197 9.48 -3.10 30.08
CA ALA A 197 8.64 -3.80 29.09
C ALA A 197 8.20 -2.93 27.90
N GLU A 198 8.69 -1.68 27.80
CA GLU A 198 8.46 -0.84 26.62
C GLU A 198 9.27 -1.35 25.43
N LEU A 199 8.65 -1.40 24.25
CA LEU A 199 9.25 -1.94 23.03
C LEU A 199 10.36 -1.01 22.50
N PHE A 200 11.53 -1.54 22.14
CA PHE A 200 12.52 -0.72 21.43
C PHE A 200 12.11 -0.52 19.97
N ALA A 201 12.13 0.74 19.53
CA ALA A 201 11.70 1.17 18.20
C ALA A 201 12.87 1.69 17.36
N VAL A 202 13.09 1.10 16.19
CA VAL A 202 13.98 1.69 15.17
C VAL A 202 13.14 2.53 14.21
N CYS A 203 13.58 3.75 13.92
CA CYS A 203 12.91 4.68 13.02
C CYS A 203 13.75 4.79 11.74
N LEU A 204 13.37 4.00 10.73
CA LEU A 204 14.01 3.97 9.41
C LEU A 204 13.57 5.17 8.57
N VAL A 205 14.53 5.99 8.15
CA VAL A 205 14.33 7.09 7.21
C VAL A 205 15.17 6.85 5.97
N THR A 206 14.54 6.60 4.83
CA THR A 206 15.24 6.41 3.56
C THR A 206 15.27 7.71 2.77
N CYS A 207 16.47 8.10 2.34
CA CYS A 207 16.74 9.34 1.64
C CYS A 207 17.39 9.04 0.28
N TYR A 208 17.14 9.87 -0.71
CA TYR A 208 17.73 9.80 -2.05
C TYR A 208 18.24 11.17 -2.51
N SER A 209 17.34 12.13 -2.69
CA SER A 209 17.63 13.43 -3.29
C SER A 209 16.96 14.60 -2.54
N GLU A 210 16.52 14.36 -1.31
CA GLU A 210 15.88 15.35 -0.46
C GLU A 210 16.87 16.42 0.01
N GLY A 211 16.42 17.68 0.02
CA GLY A 211 17.20 18.79 0.56
C GLY A 211 17.19 18.87 2.09
N GLU A 212 17.99 19.79 2.63
CA GLU A 212 18.19 19.94 4.08
C GLU A 212 16.89 20.27 4.84
N GLU A 213 16.04 21.14 4.29
CA GLU A 213 14.79 21.52 4.96
C GLU A 213 13.84 20.31 5.13
N SER A 214 13.74 19.46 4.11
CA SER A 214 12.90 18.24 4.15
C SER A 214 13.45 17.23 5.16
N LEU A 215 14.76 16.97 5.11
CA LEU A 215 15.42 16.04 6.02
C LEU A 215 15.31 16.51 7.48
N ARG A 216 15.59 17.79 7.75
CA ARG A 216 15.45 18.39 9.08
C ARG A 216 14.01 18.32 9.56
N THR A 217 13.03 18.65 8.71
CA THR A 217 11.60 18.54 9.05
C THR A 217 11.23 17.13 9.50
N THR A 218 11.70 16.11 8.79
CA THR A 218 11.41 14.71 9.11
C THR A 218 12.13 14.29 10.39
N LEU A 219 13.44 14.49 10.50
CA LEU A 219 14.25 14.06 11.65
C LEU A 219 13.86 14.79 12.94
N ASP A 220 13.63 16.11 12.88
CA ASP A 220 13.11 16.89 14.01
C ASP A 220 11.78 16.33 14.48
N SER A 221 10.87 16.04 13.54
CA SER A 221 9.54 15.57 13.89
C SER A 221 9.53 14.20 14.59
N ILE A 222 10.48 13.32 14.26
CA ILE A 222 10.64 12.01 14.91
C ILE A 222 11.33 12.15 16.27
N SER A 223 12.39 12.96 16.35
CA SER A 223 13.12 13.22 17.60
C SER A 223 12.23 13.90 18.65
N LEU A 224 11.39 14.86 18.24
CA LEU A 224 10.45 15.58 19.11
C LEU A 224 9.18 14.78 19.49
N THR A 225 9.07 13.52 19.09
CA THR A 225 7.94 12.68 19.52
C THR A 225 7.94 12.44 21.03
N THR A 226 6.76 12.24 21.61
CA THR A 226 6.59 11.98 23.05
C THR A 226 7.12 10.62 23.49
N TYR A 227 7.62 9.80 22.55
CA TYR A 227 8.24 8.52 22.85
C TYR A 227 9.68 8.71 23.35
N SER A 228 10.14 7.85 24.26
CA SER A 228 11.42 8.01 24.95
C SER A 228 12.61 7.92 24.00
N ASP A 229 13.57 8.85 24.12
CA ASP A 229 14.83 8.83 23.37
C ASP A 229 15.71 7.62 23.73
N ALA A 230 15.55 7.06 24.94
CA ALA A 230 16.26 5.85 25.36
C ALA A 230 15.68 4.55 24.75
N ARG A 231 14.50 4.62 24.14
CA ARG A 231 13.79 3.46 23.54
C ARG A 231 13.67 3.58 22.02
N LYS A 232 14.26 4.62 21.41
CA LYS A 232 14.23 4.81 19.96
C LYS A 232 15.60 5.06 19.37
N LEU A 233 15.80 4.55 18.16
CA LEU A 233 17.00 4.74 17.34
C LEU A 233 16.58 5.36 16.01
N LEU A 234 17.19 6.48 15.61
CA LEU A 234 17.07 6.98 14.25
C LEU A 234 18.04 6.19 13.35
N PHE A 235 17.50 5.55 12.32
CA PHE A 235 18.26 4.77 11.34
C PHE A 235 18.06 5.41 9.97
N VAL A 236 18.99 6.25 9.56
CA VAL A 236 18.90 7.00 8.30
C VAL A 236 19.71 6.27 7.23
N VAL A 237 19.14 6.08 6.04
CA VAL A 237 19.85 5.48 4.89
C VAL A 237 19.82 6.43 3.72
N ALA A 238 20.98 6.93 3.31
CA ALA A 238 21.16 7.71 2.09
C ALA A 238 21.51 6.78 0.92
N ASP A 239 20.63 6.71 -0.07
CA ASP A 239 20.70 5.77 -1.19
C ASP A 239 21.55 6.29 -2.36
N GLY A 240 22.86 6.22 -2.17
CA GLY A 240 23.87 6.61 -3.15
C GLY A 240 24.42 8.02 -2.90
N MET A 241 25.50 8.35 -3.61
CA MET A 241 26.11 9.68 -3.58
C MET A 241 25.40 10.62 -4.55
N ILE A 242 24.26 11.18 -4.12
CA ILE A 242 23.33 11.92 -4.99
C ILE A 242 23.14 13.36 -4.49
N THR A 243 23.10 14.31 -5.43
CA THR A 243 22.76 15.72 -5.18
C THR A 243 21.40 16.03 -5.82
N GLY A 244 20.45 16.50 -5.01
CA GLY A 244 19.12 16.89 -5.49
C GLY A 244 19.18 18.09 -6.43
N ALA A 245 18.23 18.19 -7.36
CA ALA A 245 18.15 19.34 -8.25
C ALA A 245 17.94 20.65 -7.46
N GLY A 246 18.88 21.59 -7.60
CA GLY A 246 18.84 22.88 -6.87
C GLY A 246 19.55 22.87 -5.51
N GLU A 247 20.06 21.72 -5.06
CA GLU A 247 20.81 21.59 -3.81
C GLU A 247 22.32 21.82 -4.02
N LYS A 248 22.97 22.47 -3.05
CA LYS A 248 24.43 22.75 -3.12
C LYS A 248 25.29 21.60 -2.60
N ARG A 249 24.70 20.70 -1.81
CA ARG A 249 25.37 19.61 -1.11
C ARG A 249 24.67 18.30 -1.42
N SER A 250 25.43 17.20 -1.42
CA SER A 250 24.83 15.89 -1.62
C SER A 250 23.92 15.51 -0.45
N THR A 251 22.86 14.73 -0.70
CA THR A 251 21.96 14.23 0.35
C THR A 251 22.71 13.51 1.47
N PRO A 252 23.70 12.63 1.20
CA PRO A 252 24.53 12.05 2.25
C PRO A 252 25.27 13.08 3.10
N ASP A 253 25.88 14.11 2.49
CA ASP A 253 26.62 15.14 3.23
C ASP A 253 25.69 15.95 4.14
N ILE A 254 24.48 16.26 3.65
CA ILE A 254 23.45 16.92 4.44
C ILE A 254 23.11 16.05 5.66
N CYS A 255 22.76 14.77 5.46
CA CYS A 255 22.47 13.84 6.54
C CYS A 255 23.61 13.80 7.59
N VAL A 256 24.85 13.64 7.15
CA VAL A 256 26.02 13.58 8.06
C VAL A 256 26.22 14.89 8.81
N SER A 257 26.00 16.05 8.18
CA SER A 257 26.15 17.34 8.86
C SER A 257 25.09 17.62 9.92
N LEU A 258 23.97 16.90 9.89
CA LEU A 258 22.95 17.00 10.93
C LEU A 258 23.26 16.13 12.16
N LEU A 259 24.29 15.29 12.09
CA LEU A 259 24.68 14.36 13.14
C LEU A 259 25.74 14.97 14.07
N GLU A 260 25.50 14.93 15.36
CA GLU A 260 26.55 15.11 16.37
C GLU A 260 27.33 13.79 16.46
N ALA A 261 28.35 13.66 15.61
CA ALA A 261 29.14 12.43 15.49
C ALA A 261 29.83 12.07 16.81
N ASP A 262 29.79 10.79 17.18
CA ASP A 262 30.47 10.31 18.37
C ASP A 262 31.96 10.08 18.07
N PRO A 263 32.88 10.79 18.74
CA PRO A 263 34.30 10.74 18.43
C PRO A 263 34.91 9.35 18.61
N ARG A 264 34.27 8.46 19.39
CA ARG A 264 34.74 7.08 19.63
C ARG A 264 34.77 6.24 18.35
N PHE A 265 33.99 6.59 17.33
CA PHE A 265 33.91 5.82 16.08
C PHE A 265 34.85 6.30 14.98
N GLY A 266 35.45 7.48 15.11
CA GLY A 266 36.31 8.07 14.08
C GLY A 266 35.60 8.25 12.72
N ASN A 267 36.41 8.36 11.66
CA ASN A 267 35.90 8.44 10.29
C ASN A 267 35.47 7.06 9.80
N PRO A 268 34.27 6.91 9.22
CA PRO A 268 33.80 5.61 8.77
C PRO A 268 34.49 5.14 7.50
N ILE A 269 34.65 3.83 7.41
CA ILE A 269 35.26 3.14 6.27
C ILE A 269 34.14 2.50 5.45
N PRO A 270 34.21 2.50 4.11
CA PRO A 270 33.26 1.76 3.27
C PRO A 270 33.28 0.25 3.55
N MET A 271 32.18 -0.27 4.08
CA MET A 271 32.00 -1.70 4.37
C MET A 271 31.13 -2.37 3.32
N SER A 272 31.49 -3.59 2.90
CA SER A 272 30.75 -4.32 1.88
C SER A 272 29.48 -4.99 2.41
N TYR A 273 28.47 -5.07 1.55
CA TYR A 273 27.24 -5.82 1.77
C TYR A 273 26.64 -6.31 0.45
N ASN A 274 25.74 -7.30 0.54
CA ASN A 274 24.99 -7.82 -0.61
C ASN A 274 23.78 -6.93 -0.85
N ALA A 275 23.71 -6.31 -2.03
CA ALA A 275 22.67 -5.38 -2.42
C ALA A 275 21.70 -6.01 -3.43
N VAL A 276 20.55 -5.37 -3.59
CA VAL A 276 19.58 -5.66 -4.66
C VAL A 276 20.18 -5.24 -6.00
N GLY A 277 20.60 -6.20 -6.80
CA GLY A 277 21.14 -5.97 -8.13
C GLY A 277 21.62 -7.26 -8.79
N SER A 278 21.85 -7.19 -10.10
CA SER A 278 22.39 -8.30 -10.88
C SER A 278 23.86 -8.06 -11.25
N GLY A 279 24.65 -9.13 -11.36
CA GLY A 279 26.06 -9.06 -11.73
C GLY A 279 26.88 -8.22 -10.75
N ALA A 280 27.68 -7.28 -11.27
CA ALA A 280 28.53 -6.41 -10.45
C ALA A 280 27.74 -5.55 -9.44
N LYS A 281 26.49 -5.17 -9.77
CA LYS A 281 25.64 -4.34 -8.92
C LYS A 281 25.06 -5.08 -7.70
N ALA A 282 25.24 -6.40 -7.63
CA ALA A 282 24.86 -7.22 -6.46
C ALA A 282 25.77 -6.97 -5.24
N ASN A 283 26.98 -6.42 -5.48
CA ASN A 283 27.89 -6.03 -4.42
C ASN A 283 27.88 -4.51 -4.27
N ASN A 284 27.67 -4.02 -3.06
CA ASN A 284 27.71 -2.59 -2.76
C ASN A 284 28.53 -2.34 -1.49
N ARG A 285 28.92 -1.09 -1.26
CA ARG A 285 29.56 -0.65 -0.02
C ARG A 285 28.78 0.51 0.60
N ALA A 286 28.83 0.57 1.93
CA ALA A 286 28.25 1.67 2.68
C ALA A 286 29.14 2.09 3.85
N MET A 287 29.11 3.38 4.17
CA MET A 287 29.75 3.96 5.34
C MET A 287 28.70 4.18 6.43
N VAL A 288 29.04 3.89 7.69
CA VAL A 288 28.12 4.08 8.82
C VAL A 288 28.62 5.20 9.71
N TYR A 289 27.92 6.32 9.75
CA TYR A 289 28.15 7.39 10.72
C TYR A 289 27.27 7.13 11.94
N ALA A 290 27.81 7.36 13.14
CA ALA A 290 27.12 7.05 14.39
C ALA A 290 27.32 8.20 15.39
N GLY A 291 26.25 8.58 16.06
CA GLY A 291 26.24 9.74 16.94
C GLY A 291 24.86 10.00 17.52
N HIS A 292 24.57 11.27 17.79
CA HIS A 292 23.26 11.69 18.27
C HIS A 292 22.68 12.79 17.36
N TYR A 293 21.38 12.76 17.16
CA TYR A 293 20.65 13.87 16.57
C TYR A 293 20.10 14.73 17.71
N THR A 294 20.54 15.98 17.76
CA THR A 294 20.22 16.89 18.87
C THR A 294 19.31 18.01 18.39
N VAL A 295 18.09 18.09 18.95
CA VAL A 295 17.11 19.13 18.62
C VAL A 295 16.28 19.49 19.85
N ALA A 296 16.08 20.79 20.10
CA ALA A 296 15.28 21.32 21.21
C ALA A 296 15.54 20.65 22.58
N GLY A 297 16.82 20.40 22.90
CA GLY A 297 17.24 19.76 24.16
C GLY A 297 17.04 18.25 24.22
N ARG A 298 16.50 17.62 23.18
CA ARG A 298 16.48 16.16 23.02
C ARG A 298 17.71 15.68 22.28
N ARG A 299 18.20 14.51 22.68
CA ARG A 299 19.39 13.87 22.13
C ARG A 299 19.06 12.43 21.77
N THR A 300 18.72 12.18 20.50
CA THR A 300 18.26 10.86 20.03
C THR A 300 19.42 10.07 19.42
N PRO A 301 19.69 8.82 19.86
CA PRO A 301 20.69 7.96 19.23
C PRO A 301 20.43 7.81 17.73
N THR A 302 21.46 8.01 16.90
CA THR A 302 21.30 8.04 15.44
C THR A 302 22.44 7.34 14.73
N VAL A 303 22.10 6.50 13.75
CA VAL A 303 23.02 5.94 12.77
C VAL A 303 22.63 6.38 11.37
N ILE A 304 23.61 6.78 10.56
CA ILE A 304 23.43 7.22 9.18
C ILE A 304 24.26 6.30 8.29
N VAL A 305 23.58 5.52 7.45
CA VAL A 305 24.19 4.62 6.46
C VAL A 305 24.22 5.33 5.12
N VAL A 306 25.42 5.56 4.59
CA VAL A 306 25.64 6.20 3.30
C VAL A 306 26.11 5.13 2.31
N LYS A 307 25.28 4.80 1.33
CA LYS A 307 25.68 3.87 0.26
C LYS A 307 26.60 4.60 -0.72
N CYS A 308 27.75 4.02 -1.02
CA CYS A 308 28.78 4.67 -1.84
C CYS A 308 29.22 3.87 -3.07
N GLY A 309 28.72 2.65 -3.27
CA GLY A 309 29.12 1.83 -4.42
C GLY A 309 30.46 1.13 -4.20
N THR A 310 30.82 0.28 -5.14
CA THR A 310 32.19 -0.25 -5.21
C THR A 310 33.15 0.83 -5.73
N GLU A 311 34.47 0.63 -5.56
CA GLU A 311 35.47 1.55 -6.11
C GLU A 311 35.35 1.73 -7.63
N ALA A 312 35.01 0.65 -8.35
CA ALA A 312 34.76 0.69 -9.78
C ALA A 312 33.53 1.55 -10.12
N GLU A 313 32.45 1.45 -9.34
CA GLU A 313 31.25 2.27 -9.53
C GLU A 313 31.50 3.73 -9.20
N ALA A 314 32.23 4.01 -8.11
CA ALA A 314 32.56 5.38 -7.73
C ALA A 314 33.36 6.13 -8.80
N ALA A 315 34.14 5.40 -9.62
CA ALA A 315 34.91 5.98 -10.72
C ALA A 315 34.13 6.14 -12.03
N THR A 316 33.06 5.36 -12.25
CA THR A 316 32.44 5.22 -13.58
C THR A 316 30.95 5.51 -13.64
N ASP A 317 30.21 5.31 -12.54
CA ASP A 317 28.77 5.49 -12.48
C ASP A 317 28.45 6.92 -12.03
N LYS A 318 27.42 7.52 -12.63
CA LYS A 318 26.91 8.84 -12.22
C LYS A 318 26.18 8.78 -10.88
N LYS A 319 25.70 7.59 -10.49
CA LYS A 319 24.89 7.36 -9.28
C LYS A 319 25.48 6.21 -8.46
N PRO A 320 26.71 6.33 -7.94
CA PRO A 320 27.39 5.21 -7.28
C PRO A 320 26.63 4.80 -6.00
N GLY A 321 26.44 3.50 -5.82
CA GLY A 321 25.77 2.91 -4.66
C GLY A 321 24.23 2.99 -4.63
N ASN A 322 23.57 3.70 -5.56
CA ASN A 322 22.11 3.89 -5.55
C ASN A 322 21.35 2.65 -6.05
N ARG A 323 20.61 1.97 -5.16
CA ARG A 323 19.89 0.68 -5.42
C ARG A 323 18.38 0.77 -5.12
N GLY A 324 17.87 1.98 -4.85
CA GLY A 324 16.47 2.25 -4.58
C GLY A 324 16.09 2.05 -3.11
N LYS A 325 14.90 2.52 -2.76
CA LYS A 325 14.34 2.45 -1.40
C LYS A 325 14.24 1.02 -0.86
N ARG A 326 13.90 0.05 -1.73
CA ARG A 326 13.83 -1.37 -1.38
C ARG A 326 15.15 -1.92 -0.83
N ASP A 327 16.28 -1.59 -1.47
CA ASP A 327 17.60 -1.98 -0.98
C ASP A 327 17.92 -1.31 0.37
N SER A 328 17.53 -0.03 0.54
CA SER A 328 17.70 0.68 1.81
C SER A 328 16.95 0.02 2.97
N GLN A 329 15.71 -0.44 2.72
CA GLN A 329 14.94 -1.21 3.70
C GLN A 329 15.59 -2.58 3.97
N LEU A 330 16.14 -3.23 2.94
CA LEU A 330 16.82 -4.51 3.07
C LEU A 330 18.12 -4.45 3.86
N ILE A 331 18.86 -3.34 3.89
CA ILE A 331 20.00 -3.17 4.80
C ILE A 331 19.54 -3.41 6.25
N LEU A 332 18.45 -2.75 6.66
CA LEU A 332 17.89 -2.90 7.99
C LEU A 332 17.33 -4.30 8.22
N MET A 333 16.53 -4.82 7.29
CA MET A 333 15.89 -6.13 7.44
C MET A 333 16.93 -7.27 7.51
N ASN A 334 17.94 -7.27 6.65
CA ASN A 334 19.03 -8.25 6.68
C ASN A 334 19.84 -8.15 7.97
N PHE A 335 20.17 -6.94 8.42
CA PHE A 335 20.91 -6.71 9.65
C PHE A 335 20.17 -7.33 10.84
N PHE A 336 18.91 -6.96 11.07
CA PHE A 336 18.14 -7.51 12.19
C PHE A 336 17.81 -9.00 12.03
N SER A 337 17.68 -9.50 10.79
CA SER A 337 17.56 -10.94 10.51
C SER A 337 18.80 -11.68 11.01
N ARG A 338 20.00 -11.27 10.57
CA ARG A 338 21.26 -11.92 10.96
C ARG A 338 21.51 -11.83 12.46
N VAL A 339 21.21 -10.69 13.07
CA VAL A 339 21.29 -10.53 14.53
C VAL A 339 20.34 -11.49 15.25
N THR A 340 19.09 -11.60 14.81
CA THR A 340 18.07 -12.42 15.50
C THR A 340 18.35 -13.92 15.37
N TYR A 341 18.87 -14.36 14.23
CA TYR A 341 19.21 -15.77 13.97
C TYR A 341 20.64 -16.15 14.37
N ASN A 342 21.43 -15.20 14.89
CA ASN A 342 22.86 -15.36 15.15
C ASN A 342 23.61 -15.92 13.92
N ASP A 343 23.25 -15.41 12.74
CA ASP A 343 23.82 -15.82 11.46
C ASP A 343 25.09 -15.02 11.14
N ARG A 344 25.83 -15.46 10.12
CA ARG A 344 27.06 -14.80 9.69
C ARG A 344 26.79 -13.36 9.22
N MET A 345 27.40 -12.42 9.93
CA MET A 345 27.34 -10.99 9.62
C MET A 345 28.27 -10.61 8.46
N THR A 346 27.82 -9.66 7.64
CA THR A 346 28.67 -8.96 6.68
C THR A 346 29.54 -7.91 7.40
N PRO A 347 30.60 -7.38 6.76
CA PRO A 347 31.37 -6.27 7.33
C PRO A 347 30.50 -5.07 7.72
N LEU A 348 29.49 -4.75 6.91
CA LEU A 348 28.54 -3.67 7.22
C LEU A 348 27.69 -3.99 8.46
N ASP A 349 27.16 -5.21 8.56
CA ASP A 349 26.35 -5.62 9.73
C ASP A 349 27.15 -5.56 11.02
N PHE A 350 28.41 -6.00 10.98
CA PHE A 350 29.29 -5.98 12.15
C PHE A 350 29.58 -4.54 12.61
N ASP A 351 29.80 -3.63 11.67
CA ASP A 351 30.00 -2.21 11.98
C ASP A 351 28.73 -1.56 12.57
N LEU A 352 27.57 -1.87 12.00
CA LEU A 352 26.26 -1.47 12.54
C LEU A 352 26.03 -2.01 13.94
N PHE A 353 26.30 -3.30 14.17
CA PHE A 353 26.09 -3.96 15.46
C PHE A 353 26.85 -3.25 16.58
N ARG A 354 28.16 -3.05 16.39
CA ARG A 354 29.02 -2.39 17.37
C ARG A 354 28.57 -0.96 17.64
N LYS A 355 28.26 -0.18 16.60
CA LYS A 355 27.85 1.23 16.73
C LYS A 355 26.52 1.37 17.45
N ILE A 356 25.51 0.57 17.07
CA ILE A 356 24.20 0.58 17.70
C ILE A 356 24.30 0.14 19.16
N HIS A 357 25.08 -0.90 19.44
CA HIS A 357 25.27 -1.39 20.81
C HIS A 357 25.87 -0.32 21.73
N ILE A 358 26.93 0.35 21.27
CA ILE A 358 27.63 1.39 22.05
C ILE A 358 26.75 2.66 22.21
N LEU A 359 25.96 3.03 21.20
CA LEU A 359 25.09 4.21 21.27
C LEU A 359 23.87 4.01 22.17
N THR A 360 23.24 2.83 22.09
CA THR A 360 21.95 2.58 22.76
C THR A 360 22.11 1.89 24.11
N GLY A 361 23.29 1.34 24.41
CA GLY A 361 23.55 0.59 25.65
C GLY A 361 22.87 -0.78 25.71
N VAL A 362 22.19 -1.19 24.64
CA VAL A 362 21.54 -2.50 24.49
C VAL A 362 21.97 -3.14 23.18
N THR A 363 21.95 -4.46 23.10
CA THR A 363 22.25 -5.15 21.84
C THR A 363 21.09 -4.98 20.84
N PRO A 364 21.36 -4.94 19.51
CA PRO A 364 20.31 -4.71 18.51
C PRO A 364 19.16 -5.73 18.52
N ASP A 365 19.35 -6.92 19.09
CA ASP A 365 18.26 -7.89 19.26
C ASP A 365 17.16 -7.42 20.24
N PHE A 366 17.36 -6.37 21.03
CA PHE A 366 16.27 -5.80 21.84
C PHE A 366 15.22 -5.04 21.02
N PHE A 367 15.54 -4.65 19.78
CA PHE A 367 14.59 -3.94 18.92
C PHE A 367 13.49 -4.87 18.41
N GLU A 368 12.24 -4.44 18.57
CA GLU A 368 11.05 -5.25 18.26
C GLU A 368 10.17 -4.63 17.18
N VAL A 369 10.20 -3.29 17.02
CA VAL A 369 9.38 -2.56 16.05
C VAL A 369 10.22 -1.60 15.21
N CYS A 370 9.81 -1.42 13.95
CA CYS A 370 10.45 -0.57 12.96
C CYS A 370 9.41 0.40 12.39
N LEU A 371 9.56 1.69 12.69
CA LEU A 371 8.83 2.76 12.02
C LEU A 371 9.53 3.07 10.70
N MET A 372 8.86 2.90 9.57
CA MET A 372 9.33 3.32 8.24
C MET A 372 8.72 4.68 7.89
N VAL A 373 9.57 5.63 7.54
CA VAL A 373 9.18 7.00 7.19
C VAL A 373 9.93 7.46 5.94
N ASP A 374 9.23 8.12 5.03
CA ASP A 374 9.86 8.81 3.90
C ASP A 374 10.51 10.13 4.39
N ALA A 375 11.61 10.56 3.77
CA ALA A 375 12.39 11.73 4.20
C ALA A 375 11.70 13.10 3.97
N ASP A 376 10.48 13.12 3.44
CA ASP A 376 9.59 14.28 3.24
C ASP A 376 8.32 14.22 4.10
N THR A 377 8.35 13.46 5.19
CA THR A 377 7.20 13.22 6.07
C THR A 377 7.41 13.77 7.48
N LYS A 378 6.53 14.68 7.89
CA LYS A 378 6.46 15.25 9.23
C LYS A 378 5.56 14.43 10.15
N VAL A 379 6.14 13.79 11.15
CA VAL A 379 5.42 12.99 12.16
C VAL A 379 4.84 13.88 13.26
N PHE A 380 3.62 13.61 13.72
CA PHE A 380 3.04 14.36 14.85
C PHE A 380 3.61 13.87 16.19
N PRO A 381 3.73 14.73 17.22
CA PRO A 381 4.43 14.40 18.47
C PRO A 381 3.95 13.10 19.15
N SER A 382 2.64 12.85 19.20
CA SER A 382 2.08 11.66 19.85
C SER A 382 2.08 10.40 18.97
N SER A 383 2.37 10.52 17.67
CA SER A 383 2.08 9.44 16.71
C SER A 383 2.96 8.22 16.89
N LEU A 384 4.26 8.40 17.15
CA LEU A 384 5.16 7.28 17.41
C LEU A 384 4.69 6.48 18.63
N LYS A 385 4.32 7.16 19.71
CA LYS A 385 3.78 6.53 20.92
C LYS A 385 2.50 5.74 20.64
N HIS A 386 1.55 6.30 19.89
CA HIS A 386 0.31 5.60 19.54
C HIS A 386 0.58 4.33 18.71
N LEU A 387 1.51 4.38 17.75
CA LEU A 387 1.87 3.20 16.95
C LEU A 387 2.53 2.12 17.81
N VAL A 388 3.46 2.50 18.70
CA VAL A 388 4.10 1.56 19.65
C VAL A 388 3.06 0.94 20.59
N ASN A 389 2.14 1.73 21.14
CA ASN A 389 1.07 1.22 22.01
C ASN A 389 0.18 0.20 21.27
N CYS A 390 -0.19 0.48 20.02
CA CYS A 390 -0.95 -0.43 19.19
C CYS A 390 -0.22 -1.77 19.01
N MET A 391 1.09 -1.73 18.72
CA MET A 391 1.92 -2.94 18.65
C MET A 391 2.03 -3.66 20.00
N HIS A 392 2.04 -2.93 21.11
CA HIS A 392 2.12 -3.54 22.42
C HIS A 392 0.83 -4.29 22.78
N HIS A 393 -0.34 -3.69 22.55
CA HIS A 393 -1.64 -4.24 22.91
C HIS A 393 -2.00 -5.54 22.18
N ASP A 394 -1.51 -5.75 20.95
CA ASP A 394 -1.81 -6.97 20.19
C ASP A 394 -0.56 -7.50 19.48
N GLN A 395 -0.02 -8.61 20.01
CA GLN A 395 1.14 -9.33 19.48
C GLN A 395 0.90 -9.97 18.09
N MET A 396 -0.36 -10.09 17.66
CA MET A 396 -0.72 -10.58 16.32
C MET A 396 -0.60 -9.50 15.25
N ILE A 397 -0.48 -8.21 15.61
CA ILE A 397 -0.28 -7.13 14.66
C ILE A 397 1.15 -7.17 14.13
N MET A 398 1.29 -7.37 12.81
CA MET A 398 2.57 -7.35 12.11
C MET A 398 2.93 -5.95 11.60
N GLY A 399 1.92 -5.16 11.27
CA GLY A 399 2.09 -3.84 10.68
C GLY A 399 0.89 -2.96 10.96
N VAL A 400 1.16 -1.67 11.20
CA VAL A 400 0.13 -0.65 11.39
C VAL A 400 0.53 0.65 10.69
N CYS A 401 -0.38 1.23 9.93
CA CYS A 401 -0.19 2.55 9.31
C CYS A 401 -0.96 3.63 10.06
N GLY A 402 -0.43 4.86 10.04
CA GLY A 402 -1.15 6.03 10.55
C GLY A 402 -1.92 6.78 9.46
N GLU A 403 -2.67 7.80 9.85
CA GLU A 403 -3.32 8.75 8.96
C GLU A 403 -2.30 9.66 8.29
N THR A 404 -2.17 9.55 6.98
CA THR A 404 -1.32 10.43 6.17
C THR A 404 -2.11 11.66 5.71
N ARG A 405 -1.70 12.85 6.16
CA ARG A 405 -2.33 14.12 5.78
C ARG A 405 -1.46 14.88 4.79
N ILE A 406 -2.11 15.64 3.90
CA ILE A 406 -1.41 16.51 2.96
C ILE A 406 -1.00 17.81 3.66
N ALA A 407 0.26 18.23 3.50
CA ALA A 407 0.77 19.51 4.00
C ALA A 407 0.42 20.67 3.05
N ASN A 408 0.65 20.49 1.75
CA ASN A 408 0.52 21.51 0.70
C ASN A 408 -0.86 21.57 0.03
N LYS A 409 -1.95 21.44 0.81
CA LYS A 409 -3.33 21.28 0.31
C LYS A 409 -3.85 22.38 -0.63
N ARG A 410 -3.26 23.58 -0.57
CA ARG A 410 -3.71 24.79 -1.27
C ARG A 410 -2.66 25.32 -2.25
N GLN A 411 -1.60 24.56 -2.52
CA GLN A 411 -0.49 25.00 -3.38
C GLN A 411 -0.92 25.05 -4.85
N SER A 412 -1.73 24.09 -5.29
CA SER A 412 -2.25 24.04 -6.67
C SER A 412 -3.58 23.30 -6.76
N TRP A 413 -4.27 23.41 -7.90
CA TRP A 413 -5.47 22.61 -8.17
C TRP A 413 -5.18 21.09 -8.10
N VAL A 414 -3.97 20.66 -8.47
CA VAL A 414 -3.52 19.27 -8.40
C VAL A 414 -3.42 18.82 -6.94
N THR A 415 -2.91 19.66 -6.03
CA THR A 415 -2.91 19.33 -4.59
C THR A 415 -4.32 19.29 -4.02
N ALA A 416 -5.23 20.14 -4.51
CA ALA A 416 -6.59 20.25 -4.02
C ALA A 416 -7.42 18.98 -4.28
N ILE A 417 -7.32 18.40 -5.48
CA ILE A 417 -8.07 17.18 -5.85
C ILE A 417 -7.62 15.93 -5.07
N GLN A 418 -6.45 15.95 -4.43
CA GLN A 418 -5.87 14.83 -3.67
C GLN A 418 -6.35 14.79 -2.21
N VAL A 419 -6.80 15.92 -1.64
CA VAL A 419 -7.07 16.02 -0.19
C VAL A 419 -8.13 15.03 0.28
N PHE A 420 -9.23 14.94 -0.45
CA PHE A 420 -10.33 14.03 -0.09
C PHE A 420 -10.00 12.57 -0.42
N GLU A 421 -9.24 12.32 -1.49
CA GLU A 421 -8.79 10.97 -1.88
C GLU A 421 -7.92 10.34 -0.77
N TYR A 422 -6.96 11.10 -0.23
CA TYR A 422 -6.18 10.67 0.94
C TYR A 422 -7.05 10.46 2.17
N PHE A 423 -8.05 11.31 2.40
CA PHE A 423 -8.94 11.18 3.54
C PHE A 423 -9.78 9.90 3.46
N ILE A 424 -10.47 9.67 2.34
CA ILE A 424 -11.40 8.55 2.19
C ILE A 424 -10.66 7.20 2.12
N SER A 425 -9.47 7.16 1.52
CA SER A 425 -8.65 5.94 1.49
C SER A 425 -8.25 5.46 2.89
N HIS A 426 -7.99 6.36 3.84
CA HIS A 426 -7.67 5.98 5.23
C HIS A 426 -8.94 5.72 6.06
N HIS A 427 -9.89 6.65 6.08
CA HIS A 427 -11.03 6.63 7.01
C HIS A 427 -12.20 5.74 6.55
N LEU A 428 -12.28 5.36 5.28
CA LEU A 428 -13.25 4.39 4.80
C LEU A 428 -12.58 3.05 4.46
N ALA A 429 -11.66 3.04 3.49
CA ALA A 429 -11.10 1.79 3.01
C ALA A 429 -10.22 1.09 4.06
N LYS A 430 -9.17 1.74 4.57
CA LYS A 430 -8.29 1.11 5.58
C LYS A 430 -8.99 0.86 6.92
N ALA A 431 -9.89 1.75 7.33
CA ALA A 431 -10.71 1.54 8.52
C ALA A 431 -11.59 0.27 8.38
N PHE A 432 -12.24 0.08 7.24
CA PHE A 432 -12.98 -1.14 6.93
C PHE A 432 -12.08 -2.38 6.93
N GLU A 433 -10.96 -2.35 6.21
CA GLU A 433 -10.01 -3.49 6.15
C GLU A 433 -9.45 -3.85 7.54
N SER A 434 -9.28 -2.85 8.41
CA SER A 434 -8.79 -3.04 9.78
C SER A 434 -9.77 -3.78 10.68
N VAL A 435 -11.08 -3.77 10.39
CA VAL A 435 -12.04 -4.61 11.12
C VAL A 435 -11.72 -6.10 10.95
N PHE A 436 -11.20 -6.49 9.78
CA PHE A 436 -10.74 -7.84 9.49
C PHE A 436 -9.27 -8.06 9.86
N GLY A 437 -8.56 -7.03 10.30
CA GLY A 437 -7.11 -7.05 10.46
C GLY A 437 -6.37 -7.35 9.15
N GLY A 438 -6.94 -6.95 8.01
CA GLY A 438 -6.46 -7.32 6.68
C GLY A 438 -6.10 -6.13 5.81
N VAL A 439 -5.57 -5.04 6.37
CA VAL A 439 -5.16 -3.85 5.58
C VAL A 439 -4.22 -4.27 4.47
N SER A 440 -4.66 -4.08 3.22
CA SER A 440 -4.02 -4.65 2.02
C SER A 440 -2.76 -3.89 1.59
N CYS A 441 -2.57 -2.68 2.12
CA CYS A 441 -1.43 -1.82 1.79
C CYS A 441 -1.10 -0.89 2.95
N LEU A 442 0.11 -1.03 3.51
CA LEU A 442 0.69 -0.07 4.45
C LEU A 442 1.54 0.95 3.66
N PRO A 443 1.25 2.26 3.73
CA PRO A 443 2.02 3.27 3.00
C PRO A 443 3.45 3.39 3.52
N GLY A 444 4.45 3.51 2.63
CA GLY A 444 5.85 3.65 3.05
C GLY A 444 6.19 4.93 3.80
N CYS A 445 5.42 6.00 3.58
CA CYS A 445 5.68 7.28 4.23
C CYS A 445 5.46 7.27 5.74
N PHE A 446 4.58 6.41 6.27
CA PHE A 446 4.26 6.41 7.69
C PHE A 446 3.59 5.10 8.16
N SER A 447 4.40 4.06 8.29
CA SER A 447 3.95 2.75 8.77
C SER A 447 4.94 2.14 9.75
N MET A 448 4.43 1.49 10.79
CA MET A 448 5.22 0.71 11.74
C MET A 448 5.05 -0.78 11.44
N PHE A 449 6.17 -1.48 11.36
CA PHE A 449 6.23 -2.91 11.20
C PHE A 449 6.87 -3.54 12.42
N ARG A 450 6.50 -4.79 12.72
CA ARG A 450 7.13 -5.55 13.78
C ARG A 450 8.31 -6.34 13.21
N LEU A 451 9.48 -6.19 13.82
CA LEU A 451 10.68 -6.98 13.52
C LEU A 451 10.45 -8.43 13.96
N LYS A 452 10.02 -8.61 15.21
CA LYS A 452 9.71 -9.90 15.81
C LYS A 452 8.63 -9.77 16.89
N ALA A 453 7.82 -10.82 17.05
CA ALA A 453 6.79 -10.92 18.09
C ALA A 453 7.19 -11.99 19.12
N ARG A 454 6.73 -11.87 20.36
CA ARG A 454 6.77 -12.99 21.30
C ARG A 454 5.66 -13.98 20.98
N LYS A 455 5.90 -15.28 21.15
CA LYS A 455 4.81 -16.28 21.15
C LYS A 455 3.94 -16.08 22.40
N ASN A 456 2.68 -16.50 22.32
CA ASN A 456 1.74 -16.42 23.46
C ASN A 456 2.23 -17.22 24.68
N THR A 457 3.04 -18.25 24.47
CA THR A 457 3.66 -19.05 25.54
C THR A 457 4.82 -18.31 26.24
N GLY A 458 5.34 -17.23 25.66
CA GLY A 458 6.42 -16.42 26.23
C GLY A 458 7.83 -16.95 26.01
N ASP A 459 7.98 -18.22 25.63
CA ASP A 459 9.27 -18.93 25.60
C ASP A 459 10.10 -18.69 24.32
N ASP A 460 9.51 -18.13 23.27
CA ASP A 460 10.14 -18.06 21.95
C ASP A 460 9.64 -16.88 21.11
N TRP A 461 10.40 -16.53 20.08
CA TRP A 461 10.15 -15.40 19.19
C TRP A 461 9.65 -15.86 17.83
N VAL A 462 8.83 -15.03 17.21
CA VAL A 462 8.38 -15.17 15.84
C VAL A 462 8.92 -13.98 15.04
N PRO A 463 9.97 -14.16 14.23
CA PRO A 463 10.42 -13.12 13.33
C PRO A 463 9.36 -12.85 12.27
N LEU A 464 9.16 -11.57 11.95
CA LEU A 464 8.16 -11.10 11.01
C LEU A 464 8.85 -10.47 9.81
N ILE A 465 9.01 -9.15 9.74
CA ILE A 465 9.65 -8.53 8.56
C ILE A 465 11.12 -8.96 8.39
N ILE A 466 11.75 -9.51 9.42
CA ILE A 466 13.14 -10.01 9.40
C ILE A 466 13.24 -11.51 9.14
N LYS A 467 12.14 -12.18 8.84
CA LYS A 467 12.14 -13.62 8.55
C LYS A 467 12.93 -13.89 7.25
N PRO A 468 13.89 -14.83 7.20
CA PRO A 468 14.79 -15.02 6.05
C PRO A 468 14.06 -15.24 4.73
N GLU A 469 12.93 -15.94 4.74
CA GLU A 469 12.10 -16.17 3.54
C GLU A 469 11.53 -14.86 3.00
N ILE A 470 11.08 -13.95 3.87
CA ILE A 470 10.56 -12.63 3.50
C ILE A 470 11.70 -11.77 2.94
N VAL A 471 12.85 -11.76 3.60
CA VAL A 471 14.03 -11.01 3.15
C VAL A 471 14.54 -11.51 1.79
N LYS A 472 14.55 -12.83 1.57
CA LYS A 472 14.93 -13.45 0.30
C LYS A 472 13.96 -13.08 -0.82
N GLU A 473 12.66 -13.12 -0.56
CA GLU A 473 11.67 -12.75 -1.57
C GLU A 473 11.70 -11.24 -1.86
N TYR A 474 11.84 -10.42 -0.82
CA TYR A 474 11.91 -8.97 -0.96
C TYR A 474 13.18 -8.49 -1.68
N SER A 475 14.27 -9.26 -1.60
CA SER A 475 15.54 -8.99 -2.30
C SER A 475 15.58 -9.48 -3.76
N GLN A 476 14.51 -10.08 -4.27
CA GLN A 476 14.48 -10.59 -5.64
C GLN A 476 14.76 -9.48 -6.66
N SER A 477 15.84 -9.66 -7.42
CA SER A 477 16.35 -8.70 -8.41
C SER A 477 16.18 -9.18 -9.86
N GLU A 478 16.07 -10.50 -10.07
CA GLU A 478 15.83 -11.06 -11.39
C GLU A 478 14.33 -11.08 -11.71
N VAL A 479 13.98 -10.37 -12.77
CA VAL A 479 12.59 -10.13 -13.16
C VAL A 479 12.40 -10.53 -14.61
N THR A 480 11.63 -11.59 -14.85
CA THR A 480 11.44 -12.14 -16.20
C THR A 480 10.07 -11.79 -16.78
N THR A 481 9.06 -11.62 -15.93
CA THR A 481 7.68 -11.36 -16.37
C THR A 481 7.23 -9.91 -16.13
N LEU A 482 6.28 -9.43 -16.94
CA LEU A 482 5.66 -8.11 -16.75
C LEU A 482 4.97 -7.98 -15.38
N HIS A 483 4.37 -9.08 -14.91
CA HIS A 483 3.77 -9.14 -13.58
C HIS A 483 4.82 -8.90 -12.50
N GLN A 484 5.93 -9.63 -12.53
CA GLN A 484 6.99 -9.45 -11.53
C GLN A 484 7.62 -8.05 -11.62
N LYS A 485 7.72 -7.44 -12.81
CA LYS A 485 8.24 -6.07 -12.94
C LYS A 485 7.34 -5.05 -12.24
N ASN A 486 6.02 -5.14 -12.46
CA ASN A 486 5.06 -4.25 -11.80
C ASN A 486 4.98 -4.51 -10.29
N LEU A 487 5.16 -5.76 -9.85
CA LEU A 487 5.15 -6.14 -8.43
C LEU A 487 6.40 -5.63 -7.69
N LEU A 488 7.59 -5.84 -8.26
CA LEU A 488 8.87 -5.63 -7.59
C LEU A 488 9.45 -4.22 -7.75
N LEU A 489 9.17 -3.53 -8.88
CA LEU A 489 9.86 -2.28 -9.24
C LEU A 489 9.04 -1.00 -8.97
N LEU A 490 7.71 -1.10 -8.82
CA LEU A 490 6.82 0.08 -8.80
C LEU A 490 6.21 0.41 -7.44
N GLY A 491 6.13 -0.54 -6.51
CA GLY A 491 5.49 -0.33 -5.21
C GLY A 491 5.97 -1.30 -4.15
N GLU A 492 7.20 -1.07 -3.68
CA GLU A 492 7.90 -1.90 -2.71
C GLU A 492 7.14 -2.00 -1.37
N ASP A 493 6.54 -0.92 -0.90
CA ASP A 493 5.78 -0.91 0.37
C ASP A 493 4.53 -1.81 0.30
N ARG A 494 3.85 -1.78 -0.85
CA ARG A 494 2.69 -2.66 -1.09
C ARG A 494 3.14 -4.11 -1.26
N PHE A 495 4.23 -4.34 -1.98
CA PHE A 495 4.81 -5.67 -2.14
C PHE A 495 5.20 -6.28 -0.78
N LEU A 496 5.84 -5.51 0.10
CA LEU A 496 6.15 -5.95 1.47
C LEU A 496 4.89 -6.32 2.26
N THR A 497 3.83 -5.52 2.13
CA THR A 497 2.53 -5.82 2.77
C THR A 497 1.95 -7.14 2.23
N THR A 498 1.98 -7.34 0.92
CA THR A 498 1.50 -8.56 0.25
C THR A 498 2.27 -9.80 0.70
N ILE A 499 3.61 -9.73 0.74
CA ILE A 499 4.46 -10.83 1.22
C ILE A 499 4.10 -11.21 2.66
N LEU A 500 3.88 -10.23 3.54
CA LEU A 500 3.54 -10.47 4.94
C LEU A 500 2.16 -11.11 5.10
N LEU A 501 1.15 -10.63 4.38
CA LEU A 501 -0.19 -11.22 4.39
C LEU A 501 -0.18 -12.66 3.84
N ARG A 502 0.62 -12.93 2.82
CA ARG A 502 0.78 -14.28 2.25
C ARG A 502 1.53 -15.22 3.19
N THR A 503 2.57 -14.73 3.86
CA THR A 503 3.41 -15.53 4.77
C THR A 503 2.69 -15.82 6.09
N PHE A 504 1.86 -14.89 6.56
CA PHE A 504 1.18 -14.96 7.86
C PHE A 504 -0.31 -14.58 7.75
N PRO A 505 -1.15 -15.41 7.09
CA PRO A 505 -2.56 -15.10 6.85
C PRO A 505 -3.41 -14.96 8.12
N ASN A 506 -2.96 -15.56 9.23
CA ASN A 506 -3.66 -15.53 10.53
C ASN A 506 -3.22 -14.36 11.44
N ARG A 507 -2.34 -13.49 10.96
CA ARG A 507 -1.87 -12.30 11.69
C ARG A 507 -2.50 -11.03 11.11
N LYS A 508 -2.39 -9.91 11.82
CA LYS A 508 -3.16 -8.69 11.53
C LYS A 508 -2.30 -7.58 10.92
N MET A 509 -2.87 -6.87 9.95
CA MET A 509 -2.44 -5.57 9.43
C MET A 509 -3.51 -4.53 9.74
N MET A 510 -3.12 -3.43 10.37
CA MET A 510 -4.06 -2.46 10.95
C MET A 510 -3.83 -1.03 10.44
N PHE A 511 -4.83 -0.18 10.64
CA PHE A 511 -4.75 1.27 10.49
C PHE A 511 -5.06 1.95 11.82
N LEU A 512 -4.35 3.03 12.14
CA LEU A 512 -4.52 3.77 13.40
C LEU A 512 -4.75 5.27 13.14
N PRO A 513 -5.99 5.77 13.16
CA PRO A 513 -6.31 7.18 12.86
C PRO A 513 -5.76 8.19 13.88
N GLN A 514 -5.41 7.74 15.09
CA GLN A 514 -4.80 8.55 16.15
C GLN A 514 -3.33 8.85 15.87
N ALA A 515 -2.64 7.99 15.12
CA ALA A 515 -1.28 8.24 14.66
C ALA A 515 -1.33 9.02 13.34
N ARG A 516 -0.75 10.21 13.31
CA ARG A 516 -0.85 11.15 12.19
C ARG A 516 0.52 11.60 11.69
N CYS A 517 0.64 11.79 10.39
CA CYS A 517 1.76 12.48 9.77
C CYS A 517 1.28 13.51 8.74
N ARG A 518 2.19 14.33 8.24
CA ARG A 518 2.00 15.23 7.10
C ARG A 518 3.06 14.95 6.04
N THR A 519 2.65 14.79 4.79
CA THR A 519 3.55 14.63 3.64
C THR A 519 3.24 15.70 2.59
N ILE A 520 4.19 15.90 1.68
CA ILE A 520 4.06 16.79 0.52
C ILE A 520 3.61 15.94 -0.67
N VAL A 521 2.49 16.32 -1.30
CA VAL A 521 1.99 15.62 -2.48
C VAL A 521 2.41 16.35 -3.77
N PRO A 522 2.40 15.66 -4.93
CA PRO A 522 2.64 16.30 -6.22
C PRO A 522 1.78 17.55 -6.43
N ASP A 523 2.43 18.65 -6.77
CA ASP A 523 1.82 19.95 -7.03
C ASP A 523 1.57 20.20 -8.53
N THR A 524 2.24 19.45 -9.41
CA THR A 524 2.02 19.50 -10.87
C THR A 524 1.39 18.21 -11.40
N PHE A 525 0.56 18.34 -12.44
CA PHE A 525 -0.23 17.21 -12.95
C PHE A 525 0.65 16.11 -13.57
N LYS A 526 1.79 16.48 -14.16
CA LYS A 526 2.73 15.54 -14.75
C LYS A 526 3.42 14.67 -13.71
N ILE A 527 3.77 15.25 -12.55
CA ILE A 527 4.29 14.51 -11.40
C ILE A 527 3.20 13.60 -10.82
N LEU A 528 1.96 14.10 -10.71
CA LEU A 528 0.81 13.28 -10.27
C LEU A 528 0.58 12.07 -11.19
N LEU A 529 0.59 12.26 -12.51
CA LEU A 529 0.47 11.18 -13.50
C LEU A 529 1.55 10.11 -13.31
N SER A 530 2.81 10.55 -13.16
CA SER A 530 3.94 9.64 -12.95
C SER A 530 3.79 8.83 -11.65
N GLN A 531 3.39 9.47 -10.56
CA GLN A 531 3.15 8.81 -9.28
C GLN A 531 1.99 7.80 -9.38
N ARG A 532 0.86 8.21 -9.96
CA ARG A 532 -0.36 7.40 -9.98
C ARG A 532 -0.28 6.22 -10.93
N ARG A 533 0.47 6.34 -12.03
CA ARG A 533 0.84 5.19 -12.87
C ARG A 533 1.50 4.08 -12.05
N ARG A 534 2.51 4.41 -11.25
CA ARG A 534 3.20 3.43 -10.38
C ARG A 534 2.25 2.80 -9.38
N TRP A 535 1.45 3.64 -8.72
CA TRP A 535 0.53 3.17 -7.68
C TRP A 535 -0.56 2.27 -8.23
N ILE A 536 -1.21 2.64 -9.34
CA ILE A 536 -2.29 1.87 -9.96
C ILE A 536 -1.77 0.53 -10.50
N ASN A 537 -0.65 0.54 -11.24
CA ASN A 537 -0.06 -0.68 -11.78
C ASN A 537 0.34 -1.63 -10.65
N SER A 538 1.01 -1.12 -9.61
CA SER A 538 1.33 -1.90 -8.41
C SER A 538 0.07 -2.43 -7.71
N THR A 539 -1.03 -1.65 -7.66
CA THR A 539 -2.29 -2.08 -6.99
C THR A 539 -2.82 -3.34 -7.66
N ILE A 540 -2.95 -3.33 -8.98
CA ILE A 540 -3.54 -4.45 -9.74
C ILE A 540 -2.75 -5.73 -9.49
N HIS A 541 -1.43 -5.68 -9.62
CA HIS A 541 -0.58 -6.87 -9.47
C HIS A 541 -0.54 -7.40 -8.04
N ASN A 542 -0.54 -6.52 -7.03
CA ASN A 542 -0.60 -6.96 -5.64
C ASN A 542 -1.98 -7.52 -5.26
N LEU A 543 -3.07 -6.93 -5.76
CA LEU A 543 -4.40 -7.49 -5.55
C LEU A 543 -4.55 -8.86 -6.23
N MET A 544 -3.98 -9.06 -7.43
CA MET A 544 -3.94 -10.38 -8.07
C MET A 544 -3.26 -11.44 -7.20
N GLU A 545 -2.11 -11.12 -6.59
CA GLU A 545 -1.43 -12.01 -5.64
C GLU A 545 -2.29 -12.28 -4.39
N LEU A 546 -2.91 -11.24 -3.82
CA LEU A 546 -3.74 -11.36 -2.61
C LEU A 546 -5.03 -12.17 -2.84
N VAL A 547 -5.64 -12.13 -4.03
CA VAL A 547 -6.80 -12.97 -4.37
C VAL A 547 -6.46 -14.45 -4.28
N LEU A 548 -5.21 -14.84 -4.52
CA LEU A 548 -4.74 -16.22 -4.45
C LEU A 548 -4.40 -16.67 -3.02
N VAL A 549 -4.34 -15.76 -2.06
CA VAL A 549 -4.07 -16.08 -0.65
C VAL A 549 -5.33 -16.67 -0.01
N ARG A 550 -5.28 -17.97 0.27
CA ARG A 550 -6.35 -18.70 0.97
C ARG A 550 -6.32 -18.34 2.46
N ASN A 551 -7.49 -18.33 3.10
CA ASN A 551 -7.64 -18.10 4.55
C ASN A 551 -7.29 -16.68 5.04
N LEU A 552 -7.43 -15.65 4.20
CA LEU A 552 -7.49 -14.28 4.73
C LEU A 552 -8.66 -14.16 5.70
N CYS A 553 -8.44 -13.51 6.85
CA CYS A 553 -9.42 -13.40 7.92
C CYS A 553 -10.77 -12.88 7.40
N GLY A 554 -11.86 -13.56 7.74
CA GLY A 554 -13.22 -13.19 7.35
C GLY A 554 -14.15 -13.23 8.56
N THR A 555 -15.15 -12.34 8.58
CA THR A 555 -16.27 -12.40 9.51
C THR A 555 -17.55 -12.66 8.71
N PHE A 556 -18.47 -13.44 9.28
CA PHE A 556 -19.85 -13.72 8.82
C PHE A 556 -20.18 -13.36 7.35
N CYS A 557 -20.33 -14.39 6.50
CA CYS A 557 -20.75 -14.32 5.09
C CYS A 557 -19.87 -13.52 4.11
N PHE A 558 -18.88 -12.72 4.57
CA PHE A 558 -17.96 -11.97 3.70
C PHE A 558 -16.50 -12.34 3.99
N SER A 559 -15.88 -13.04 3.04
CA SER A 559 -14.44 -13.31 3.08
C SER A 559 -13.66 -12.06 2.67
N MET A 560 -12.57 -11.72 3.39
CA MET A 560 -11.65 -10.68 2.93
C MET A 560 -11.11 -10.98 1.53
N GLN A 561 -10.98 -12.25 1.16
CA GLN A 561 -10.64 -12.65 -0.20
C GLN A 561 -11.66 -12.17 -1.24
N PHE A 562 -12.95 -12.22 -0.92
CA PHE A 562 -14.02 -11.70 -1.79
C PHE A 562 -13.96 -10.18 -1.91
N VAL A 563 -13.65 -9.47 -0.81
CA VAL A 563 -13.42 -8.01 -0.83
C VAL A 563 -12.26 -7.67 -1.75
N VAL A 564 -11.11 -8.32 -1.59
CA VAL A 564 -9.91 -8.09 -2.43
C VAL A 564 -10.23 -8.36 -3.90
N PHE A 565 -10.98 -9.42 -4.20
CA PHE A 565 -11.44 -9.72 -5.55
C PHE A 565 -12.34 -8.61 -6.12
N MET A 566 -13.30 -8.11 -5.33
CA MET A 566 -14.16 -7.01 -5.73
C MET A 566 -13.39 -5.70 -5.93
N ASP A 567 -12.39 -5.42 -5.11
CA ASP A 567 -11.53 -4.24 -5.25
C ASP A 567 -10.64 -4.35 -6.52
N LEU A 568 -10.17 -5.56 -6.86
CA LEU A 568 -9.45 -5.82 -8.12
C LEU A 568 -10.37 -5.58 -9.34
N LEU A 569 -11.56 -6.19 -9.34
CA LEU A 569 -12.54 -6.02 -10.41
C LEU A 569 -12.95 -4.55 -10.55
N GLY A 570 -13.23 -3.90 -9.42
CA GLY A 570 -13.58 -2.49 -9.36
C GLY A 570 -12.50 -1.61 -9.99
N THR A 571 -11.23 -1.83 -9.65
CA THR A 571 -10.10 -1.06 -10.21
C THR A 571 -9.98 -1.17 -11.73
N VAL A 572 -10.26 -2.37 -12.29
CA VAL A 572 -10.19 -2.61 -13.74
C VAL A 572 -11.41 -2.03 -14.48
N VAL A 573 -12.60 -2.12 -13.89
CA VAL A 573 -13.86 -1.70 -14.53
C VAL A 573 -14.11 -0.18 -14.40
N LEU A 574 -13.44 0.49 -13.45
CA LEU A 574 -13.66 1.89 -13.10
C LEU A 574 -13.69 2.88 -14.29
N PRO A 575 -12.79 2.79 -15.30
CA PRO A 575 -12.78 3.72 -16.43
C PRO A 575 -14.01 3.61 -17.32
N ILE A 576 -14.53 2.40 -17.51
CA ILE A 576 -15.75 2.19 -18.28
C ILE A 576 -16.96 2.62 -17.44
N ALA A 577 -16.97 2.26 -16.15
CA ALA A 577 -18.06 2.60 -15.23
C ALA A 577 -18.29 4.12 -15.14
N ILE A 578 -17.22 4.93 -15.05
CA ILE A 578 -17.37 6.39 -14.98
C ILE A 578 -17.88 6.98 -16.30
N ALA A 579 -17.43 6.48 -17.46
CA ALA A 579 -17.94 6.91 -18.76
C ALA A 579 -19.43 6.61 -18.91
N LEU A 580 -19.87 5.41 -18.52
CA LEU A 580 -21.29 5.03 -18.50
C LEU A 580 -22.10 5.87 -17.51
N THR A 581 -21.52 6.22 -16.36
CA THR A 581 -22.16 7.06 -15.34
C THR A 581 -22.44 8.47 -15.89
N TYR A 582 -21.50 9.09 -16.60
CA TYR A 582 -21.75 10.40 -17.22
C TYR A 582 -22.79 10.32 -18.34
N THR A 583 -22.75 9.28 -19.16
CA THR A 583 -23.79 9.04 -20.18
C THR A 583 -25.18 8.89 -19.55
N LEU A 584 -25.28 8.18 -18.41
CA LEU A 584 -26.51 8.05 -17.64
C LEU A 584 -27.01 9.40 -17.12
N ILE A 585 -26.13 10.19 -16.49
CA ILE A 585 -26.49 11.52 -15.95
C ILE A 585 -27.00 12.44 -17.06
N VAL A 586 -26.30 12.51 -18.20
CA VAL A 586 -26.70 13.33 -19.34
C VAL A 586 -28.01 12.83 -19.94
N GLY A 587 -28.17 11.52 -20.10
CA GLY A 587 -29.41 10.91 -20.59
C GLY A 587 -30.61 11.22 -19.72
N MET A 588 -30.45 11.15 -18.40
CA MET A 588 -31.50 11.48 -17.42
C MET A 588 -31.78 12.99 -17.31
N ALA A 589 -30.78 13.84 -17.59
CA ALA A 589 -30.99 15.28 -17.66
C ALA A 589 -31.82 15.69 -18.88
N ILE A 590 -31.64 15.01 -20.02
CA ILE A 590 -32.41 15.25 -21.25
C ILE A 590 -33.81 14.62 -21.15
N SER A 591 -33.89 13.41 -20.60
CA SER A 591 -35.13 12.65 -20.43
C SER A 591 -35.31 12.28 -18.95
N PRO A 592 -35.95 13.15 -18.14
CA PRO A 592 -36.16 12.89 -16.72
C PRO A 592 -36.92 11.58 -16.49
N PRO A 593 -36.51 10.77 -15.49
CA PRO A 593 -37.15 9.50 -15.19
C PRO A 593 -38.61 9.74 -14.77
N LYS A 594 -39.53 8.99 -15.37
CA LYS A 594 -40.98 9.10 -15.09
C LYS A 594 -41.46 8.01 -14.15
N THR A 595 -40.70 6.92 -14.04
CA THR A 595 -41.00 5.77 -13.19
C THR A 595 -39.93 5.60 -12.12
N PHE A 596 -40.28 4.91 -11.02
CA PHE A 596 -39.32 4.60 -9.95
C PHE A 596 -38.15 3.74 -10.46
N GLU A 597 -38.43 2.80 -11.36
CA GLU A 597 -37.41 1.89 -11.91
C GLU A 597 -36.34 2.64 -12.70
N GLU A 598 -36.75 3.63 -13.50
CA GLU A 598 -35.84 4.52 -14.22
C GLU A 598 -35.00 5.39 -13.29
N ALA A 599 -35.48 5.72 -12.09
CA ALA A 599 -34.77 6.54 -11.12
C ALA A 599 -33.75 5.76 -10.28
N ILE A 600 -33.82 4.41 -10.22
CA ILE A 600 -32.96 3.58 -9.36
C ILE A 600 -31.45 3.84 -9.58
N PRO A 601 -30.92 3.88 -10.82
CA PRO A 601 -29.49 4.09 -11.02
C PRO A 601 -28.99 5.45 -10.52
N LEU A 602 -29.81 6.49 -10.65
CA LEU A 602 -29.49 7.83 -10.15
C LEU A 602 -29.52 7.88 -8.62
N MET A 603 -30.53 7.26 -7.99
CA MET A 603 -30.61 7.16 -6.54
C MET A 603 -29.42 6.39 -5.96
N LEU A 604 -29.03 5.29 -6.59
CA LEU A 604 -27.84 4.52 -6.21
C LEU A 604 -26.58 5.38 -6.30
N LEU A 605 -26.42 6.13 -7.40
CA LEU A 605 -25.27 7.02 -7.59
C LEU A 605 -25.20 8.09 -6.50
N VAL A 606 -26.32 8.75 -6.19
CA VAL A 606 -26.41 9.75 -5.13
C VAL A 606 -26.11 9.13 -3.77
N ALA A 607 -26.60 7.92 -3.50
CA ALA A 607 -26.30 7.21 -2.26
C ALA A 607 -24.81 6.88 -2.14
N VAL A 608 -24.18 6.32 -3.18
CA VAL A 608 -22.76 5.92 -3.16
C VAL A 608 -21.84 7.14 -3.04
N LEU A 609 -22.10 8.21 -3.78
CA LEU A 609 -21.28 9.43 -3.75
C LEU A 609 -21.56 10.30 -2.51
N GLY A 610 -22.78 10.28 -1.98
CA GLY A 610 -23.22 11.08 -0.84
C GLY A 610 -22.90 10.46 0.52
N LEU A 611 -22.83 9.14 0.62
CA LEU A 611 -22.55 8.42 1.87
C LEU A 611 -21.18 8.76 2.49
N PRO A 612 -20.09 8.98 1.74
CA PRO A 612 -18.86 9.57 2.28
C PRO A 612 -19.05 10.92 2.97
N ALA A 613 -20.00 11.75 2.53
CA ALA A 613 -20.32 13.01 3.20
C ALA A 613 -20.85 12.77 4.62
N ILE A 614 -21.73 11.77 4.76
CA ILE A 614 -22.26 11.33 6.06
C ILE A 614 -21.13 10.81 6.94
N LEU A 615 -20.16 10.07 6.38
CA LEU A 615 -18.99 9.59 7.12
C LEU A 615 -18.26 10.76 7.78
N ILE A 616 -17.99 11.82 7.02
CA ILE A 616 -17.29 13.03 7.49
C ILE A 616 -18.07 13.69 8.64
N LEU A 617 -19.38 13.84 8.47
CA LEU A 617 -20.28 14.47 9.43
C LEU A 617 -20.26 13.74 10.78
N ILE A 618 -20.30 12.40 10.78
CA ILE A 618 -20.36 11.64 12.03
C ILE A 618 -18.96 11.40 12.64
N THR A 619 -17.93 11.17 11.83
CA THR A 619 -16.57 10.84 12.33
C THR A 619 -15.76 12.08 12.71
N THR A 620 -15.48 12.96 11.75
CA THR A 620 -14.59 14.10 11.97
C THR A 620 -15.29 15.36 12.44
N ARG A 621 -16.60 15.49 12.17
CA ARG A 621 -17.43 16.68 12.39
C ARG A 621 -16.84 17.96 11.78
N LYS A 622 -15.89 17.83 10.86
CA LYS A 622 -15.19 18.95 10.21
C LYS A 622 -15.77 19.20 8.84
N VAL A 623 -16.66 20.19 8.76
CA VAL A 623 -17.35 20.60 7.51
C VAL A 623 -16.36 20.93 6.39
N VAL A 624 -15.13 21.35 6.72
CA VAL A 624 -14.05 21.57 5.75
C VAL A 624 -13.81 20.35 4.84
N TYR A 625 -13.97 19.11 5.32
CA TYR A 625 -13.81 17.92 4.48
C TYR A 625 -14.96 17.71 3.49
N VAL A 626 -16.16 18.23 3.78
CA VAL A 626 -17.27 18.25 2.82
C VAL A 626 -16.93 19.18 1.65
N PHE A 627 -16.29 20.32 1.90
CA PHE A 627 -15.77 21.19 0.84
C PHE A 627 -14.72 20.48 -0.03
N TRP A 628 -13.75 19.77 0.57
CA TRP A 628 -12.77 18.98 -0.17
C TRP A 628 -13.41 17.83 -0.95
N MET A 629 -14.48 17.22 -0.42
CA MET A 629 -15.27 16.22 -1.13
C MET A 629 -15.89 16.80 -2.39
N MET A 630 -16.45 18.02 -2.34
CA MET A 630 -17.01 18.67 -3.55
C MET A 630 -15.94 18.86 -4.63
N ILE A 631 -14.73 19.30 -4.26
CA ILE A 631 -13.60 19.42 -5.20
C ILE A 631 -13.27 18.05 -5.81
N TYR A 632 -13.27 16.99 -5.01
CA TYR A 632 -13.02 15.63 -5.48
C TYR A 632 -14.12 15.12 -6.42
N LEU A 633 -15.39 15.44 -6.17
CA LEU A 633 -16.52 15.07 -7.03
C LEU A 633 -16.37 15.67 -8.43
N PHE A 634 -15.92 16.92 -8.55
CA PHE A 634 -15.59 17.53 -9.85
C PHE A 634 -14.38 16.86 -10.53
N ALA A 635 -13.46 16.31 -9.75
CA ALA A 635 -12.27 15.63 -10.25
C ALA A 635 -12.48 14.12 -10.52
N LEU A 636 -13.69 13.57 -10.37
CA LEU A 636 -13.97 12.14 -10.63
C LEU A 636 -13.52 11.66 -12.01
N PRO A 637 -13.68 12.41 -13.12
CA PRO A 637 -13.15 11.99 -14.42
C PRO A 637 -11.64 11.82 -14.41
N ILE A 638 -10.92 12.67 -13.66
CA ILE A 638 -9.46 12.57 -13.56
C ILE A 638 -9.10 11.29 -12.79
N TRP A 639 -9.73 11.07 -11.63
CA TRP A 639 -9.44 9.94 -10.75
C TRP A 639 -9.82 8.58 -11.34
N ASN A 640 -10.97 8.51 -12.01
CA ASN A 640 -11.57 7.24 -12.43
C ASN A 640 -11.36 6.93 -13.91
N PHE A 641 -11.01 7.92 -14.74
CA PHE A 641 -10.77 7.72 -16.18
C PHE A 641 -9.34 8.09 -16.59
N VAL A 642 -8.92 9.35 -16.43
CA VAL A 642 -7.63 9.83 -16.97
C VAL A 642 -6.45 9.10 -16.35
N LEU A 643 -6.38 9.02 -15.01
CA LEU A 643 -5.25 8.39 -14.32
C LEU A 643 -5.18 6.87 -14.58
N PRO A 644 -6.27 6.09 -14.47
CA PRO A 644 -6.20 4.65 -14.74
C PRO A 644 -5.93 4.34 -16.21
N VAL A 645 -6.56 5.04 -17.16
CA VAL A 645 -6.29 4.82 -18.60
C VAL A 645 -4.84 5.13 -18.94
N TYR A 646 -4.29 6.21 -18.40
CA TYR A 646 -2.87 6.52 -18.56
C TYR A 646 -1.98 5.42 -17.99
N ALA A 647 -2.33 4.89 -16.81
CA ALA A 647 -1.59 3.81 -16.16
C ALA A 647 -1.62 2.50 -16.98
N PHE A 648 -2.79 2.14 -17.50
CA PHE A 648 -2.98 0.94 -18.33
C PHE A 648 -2.32 1.08 -19.70
N TRP A 649 -2.25 2.29 -20.25
CA TRP A 649 -1.52 2.54 -21.49
C TRP A 649 0.00 2.42 -21.32
N HIS A 650 0.53 2.77 -20.14
CA HIS A 650 1.95 2.73 -19.80
C HIS A 650 2.26 1.61 -18.81
N PHE A 651 1.68 0.43 -19.04
CA PHE A 651 1.79 -0.73 -18.16
C PHE A 651 3.17 -1.41 -18.22
N ASP A 652 3.96 -1.07 -19.26
CA ASP A 652 5.31 -1.53 -19.56
C ASP A 652 6.40 -0.49 -19.27
N ASP A 653 6.03 0.72 -18.84
CA ASP A 653 6.97 1.72 -18.36
C ASP A 653 7.40 1.39 -16.92
N PHE A 654 8.70 1.37 -16.63
CA PHE A 654 9.24 1.13 -15.28
C PHE A 654 10.09 2.29 -14.78
N SER A 655 10.10 3.41 -15.51
CA SER A 655 10.88 4.58 -15.14
C SER A 655 10.31 5.25 -13.88
N TRP A 656 11.20 5.76 -13.02
CA TRP A 656 10.79 6.51 -11.84
C TRP A 656 10.35 7.95 -12.15
N GLY A 657 10.54 8.41 -13.40
CA GLY A 657 9.96 9.62 -13.96
C GLY A 657 10.28 10.93 -13.22
N GLU A 658 9.54 12.00 -13.53
CA GLU A 658 9.76 13.37 -13.02
C GLU A 658 9.51 13.56 -11.51
N THR A 659 9.20 12.50 -10.76
CA THR A 659 8.89 12.60 -9.33
C THR A 659 10.08 13.10 -8.50
N ARG A 660 11.32 12.85 -8.93
CA ARG A 660 12.54 13.39 -8.32
C ARG A 660 13.64 13.56 -9.36
N LYS A 661 13.87 14.80 -9.80
CA LYS A 661 14.93 15.14 -10.74
C LYS A 661 16.25 15.28 -10.00
N VAL A 662 17.29 14.66 -10.54
CA VAL A 662 18.68 14.84 -10.11
C VAL A 662 19.33 15.86 -11.03
N GLU A 663 20.31 16.62 -10.54
CA GLU A 663 21.07 17.55 -11.38
C GLU A 663 21.74 16.80 -12.55
N GLY A 664 21.52 17.26 -13.79
CA GLY A 664 22.12 16.69 -15.01
C GLY A 664 21.36 15.53 -15.68
N GLU A 665 20.09 15.27 -15.35
CA GLU A 665 19.32 14.14 -15.88
C GLU A 665 18.69 14.39 -17.28
N ALA A 666 18.93 13.48 -18.23
CA ALA A 666 18.18 13.35 -19.49
C ALA A 666 17.24 12.12 -19.43
N LYS A 667 16.11 12.15 -20.15
CA LYS A 667 15.09 11.08 -20.13
C LYS A 667 15.70 9.72 -20.54
N GLY A 668 15.73 8.74 -19.62
CA GLY A 668 15.94 7.32 -19.96
C GLY A 668 16.71 6.47 -18.95
N ASP A 669 17.58 7.07 -18.13
CA ASP A 669 18.58 6.31 -17.33
C ASP A 669 18.06 5.81 -15.97
N GLY A 670 16.82 5.30 -15.93
CA GLY A 670 16.23 4.69 -14.73
C GLY A 670 16.72 3.26 -14.50
N HIS A 671 17.02 2.92 -13.24
CA HIS A 671 17.47 1.62 -12.72
C HIS A 671 17.24 0.41 -13.64
N GLY A 672 18.34 -0.16 -14.17
CA GLY A 672 18.33 -1.58 -14.58
C GLY A 672 19.08 -1.96 -15.84
N ASP A 673 19.60 -1.05 -16.67
CA ASP A 673 20.31 -1.50 -17.87
C ASP A 673 21.79 -1.79 -17.56
N GLY A 674 22.07 -3.06 -17.26
CA GLY A 674 23.42 -3.60 -17.34
C GLY A 674 23.88 -3.44 -18.79
N GLY A 675 24.92 -2.64 -19.00
CA GLY A 675 25.31 -2.14 -20.30
C GLY A 675 25.40 -3.20 -21.39
N LYS A 676 24.63 -3.02 -22.47
CA LYS A 676 24.98 -3.52 -23.80
C LYS A 676 25.68 -2.43 -24.60
N GLY A 677 26.89 -2.09 -24.18
CA GLY A 677 27.87 -1.41 -25.01
C GLY A 677 28.49 -2.39 -26.00
N GLY A 678 27.77 -2.72 -27.07
CA GLY A 678 28.27 -3.58 -28.16
C GLY A 678 27.80 -3.04 -29.49
N ARG A 679 28.67 -2.30 -30.19
CA ARG A 679 28.45 -1.77 -31.54
C ARG A 679 27.93 -2.89 -32.45
N GLY A 680 26.72 -2.73 -32.96
CA GLY A 680 26.19 -3.57 -34.02
C GLY A 680 26.94 -3.36 -35.32
N VAL A 681 27.96 -4.18 -35.57
CA VAL A 681 28.48 -4.38 -36.93
C VAL A 681 27.50 -5.32 -37.62
N ARG A 682 26.72 -4.76 -38.56
CA ARG A 682 25.95 -5.54 -39.54
C ARG A 682 26.92 -6.41 -40.35
N SER A 683 26.98 -7.71 -40.07
CA SER A 683 27.43 -8.69 -41.07
C SER A 683 26.21 -9.36 -41.70
N ARG A 684 26.07 -9.13 -43.00
CA ARG A 684 25.25 -9.97 -43.88
C ARG A 684 25.94 -11.33 -43.96
N CYS A 685 25.23 -12.42 -43.66
CA CYS A 685 25.59 -13.73 -44.19
C CYS A 685 24.34 -14.40 -44.76
N ALA A 686 24.49 -14.76 -46.02
CA ALA A 686 23.53 -15.43 -46.87
C ALA A 686 23.40 -16.93 -46.52
N GLY A 687 22.45 -17.59 -47.17
CA GLY A 687 21.94 -18.92 -46.82
C GLY A 687 22.94 -20.07 -46.90
N GLY A 688 22.53 -21.22 -46.37
CA GLY A 688 23.22 -22.49 -46.61
C GLY A 688 22.93 -23.59 -45.60
N LYS A 689 21.92 -24.41 -45.92
CA LYS A 689 21.81 -25.88 -45.74
C LYS A 689 22.02 -26.56 -44.36
N ILE A 690 20.95 -27.27 -43.97
CA ILE A 690 20.87 -28.73 -43.65
C ILE A 690 21.87 -29.31 -42.64
N GLY A 691 21.35 -29.88 -41.55
CA GLY A 691 22.08 -30.86 -40.73
C GLY A 691 21.39 -31.20 -39.41
N SER A 692 20.66 -32.31 -39.40
CA SER A 692 20.11 -33.00 -38.22
C SER A 692 21.22 -33.51 -37.28
N VAL A 693 20.91 -33.66 -35.98
CA VAL A 693 21.13 -34.85 -35.12
C VAL A 693 21.39 -34.49 -33.63
N ARG A 694 20.43 -34.92 -32.79
CA ARG A 694 20.44 -35.56 -31.45
C ARG A 694 21.36 -35.10 -30.30
N ASP A 695 20.69 -35.01 -29.15
CA ASP A 695 20.98 -35.61 -27.83
C ASP A 695 22.43 -35.69 -27.33
N CYS A 696 22.70 -35.10 -26.16
CA CYS A 696 23.02 -35.88 -24.96
C CYS A 696 23.16 -34.98 -23.71
N ALA A 697 22.72 -35.54 -22.60
CA ALA A 697 22.80 -35.03 -21.25
C ALA A 697 24.26 -34.91 -20.74
N SER A 698 24.50 -33.92 -19.88
CA SER A 698 25.23 -34.06 -18.61
C SER A 698 24.87 -32.89 -17.68
#